data_AF-A0A8C5DQ99-F1
#
_entry.id   AF-A0A8C5DQ99-F1
#
_cell.length_a   1.000
_cell.length_b   1.000
_cell.length_c   1.000
_cell.angle_alpha   90.00
_cell.angle_beta   90.00
_cell.angle_gamma   90.00
#
_symmetry.space_group_name_H-M   'P 1'
#
loop_
_entity.id
_entity.type
_entity.pdbx_description
1 polymer ?
#
loop_
_entity_poly.entity_id
_entity_poly.type
_entity_poly.pdbx_seq_one_letter_code
_entity_poly.pdbx_strand_id
1 'polypeptide(L)'
;METQQITSFHACSAPIAYKSCDQIVFIQIVAVAVRKSRFIISLSLLSQDENGVVLSLGAEAQRVIVSARPFRLDIVEGRDVLMSLNSRGLLAFEHLRMRKDTFSYKVTSTVANEDEKEDGMWEETFKSHTDSKPNGPSAISLDFSLPGVEHVYGIPEHADTLRLKTTDNGDPYRLYNLDVFQYELYNPMALYGAVPVMLAHSAQRTTGIFWLNAAETWVDISSNTAGKTVFGKMLDYVQGSSETPQTDVRWISESGIIDVFLMLGPTAKDVFAQYASLTGTQSFPPLTAVGYHQCRWNYNDQEDVKAVDAGFDEHDIPYDFIWLDIEHTDGKRYFTWDPHKFASPKEMLQGIMDKKRKMVAIVDPHIKVDNNYKIHNEIRSRGYYIKNKDGGDYEGWCWPGSAGYPDFTREDMRAWWASMFAYDQYEGTMENLYTWNDMNEPSVFNGPEVTMHKDAMHGAWEHRDLHNIYGFYVQMATAEGLVQRSGGVERPFVLTRAFFAGSQRYGAVWTGDNAAEWDHLKISIPMCLSLGLVGISFCGADVGGFFKSPSAELLVRWYQTGAYQPFFRAHAHLDTPRREPWLFGPENTALIREAVRQRYTLLPYWYQQFYHAHRTGEPIMRPLWVEYPQDPATFALDDEFLIGRDLLVHPVTEEGSRGVTAYLPGKDEVWFDVHTFQKHNGAQNLYIPVTMSSIPVFQRGGSIIPRKLRVRRSSSCMEHDPYTLFVALNPQRTAEGELYEDDGHTFNYEKKEFLHRRLSFVNNALSSVNLAPDATFTTQSWIERIVLLGARKPSRVSMKTADGPENQLEFDYDSSTSVLTLRKPGMNAGADWTVNFE
;
A
#
# COMPACT_ATOMS: atom_id res chain seq x y z
N MET A 1 -1.04 -26.35 4.61
CA MET A 1 -1.95 -26.16 3.47
C MET A 1 -1.34 -25.05 2.64
N GLU A 2 -0.42 -25.41 1.75
CA GLU A 2 0.37 -24.45 0.96
C GLU A 2 -0.45 -24.00 -0.26
N THR A 3 -1.12 -22.86 -0.13
CA THR A 3 -1.38 -21.99 -1.28
C THR A 3 -0.02 -21.52 -1.78
N GLN A 4 0.44 -22.00 -2.95
CA GLN A 4 1.57 -21.39 -3.65
C GLN A 4 1.18 -19.97 -4.02
N GLN A 5 1.57 -18.97 -3.21
CA GLN A 5 1.55 -17.56 -3.60
C GLN A 5 2.59 -17.34 -4.73
N ILE A 6 2.54 -16.23 -5.46
CA ILE A 6 3.70 -15.78 -6.24
C ILE A 6 4.77 -15.37 -5.22
N THR A 7 5.51 -16.36 -4.71
CA THR A 7 6.61 -16.18 -3.75
C THR A 7 7.87 -15.68 -4.45
N SER A 8 7.94 -15.87 -5.76
CA SER A 8 8.95 -15.34 -6.67
C SER A 8 8.30 -15.07 -8.02
N PHE A 9 8.66 -13.96 -8.66
CA PHE A 9 8.20 -13.63 -9.99
C PHE A 9 8.84 -14.58 -11.01
N HIS A 10 8.30 -15.80 -11.10
CA HIS A 10 8.68 -16.82 -12.07
C HIS A 10 8.27 -16.44 -13.51
N ALA A 11 7.65 -15.28 -13.73
CA ALA A 11 7.40 -14.73 -15.06
C ALA A 11 8.70 -14.51 -15.87
N CYS A 12 9.86 -14.55 -15.21
CA CYS A 12 11.18 -14.57 -15.84
C CYS A 12 11.77 -15.99 -15.90
N SER A 13 10.96 -17.03 -16.15
CA SER A 13 11.44 -18.41 -16.29
C SER A 13 12.16 -18.60 -17.62
N ALA A 14 13.49 -18.48 -17.54
CA ALA A 14 14.51 -18.63 -18.58
C ALA A 14 14.82 -17.34 -19.37
N PRO A 15 16.11 -16.93 -19.47
CA PRO A 15 16.49 -15.94 -20.46
C PRO A 15 16.00 -16.44 -21.81
N ILE A 16 15.43 -15.55 -22.62
CA ILE A 16 15.04 -15.85 -24.00
C ILE A 16 16.33 -16.01 -24.82
N ALA A 17 17.12 -17.03 -24.52
CA ALA A 17 18.24 -17.48 -25.30
C ALA A 17 17.70 -18.38 -26.42
N TYR A 18 17.02 -17.79 -27.40
CA TYR A 18 16.56 -18.53 -28.58
C TYR A 18 17.41 -18.22 -29.80
N LYS A 19 18.37 -19.11 -30.05
CA LYS A 19 18.87 -19.38 -31.40
C LYS A 19 17.90 -20.36 -32.08
N SER A 20 16.87 -19.87 -32.77
CA SER A 20 16.20 -20.48 -33.95
C SER A 20 14.73 -20.06 -34.09
N CYS A 21 14.26 -20.06 -35.34
CA CYS A 21 13.11 -19.37 -35.93
C CYS A 21 11.67 -19.73 -35.47
N ASP A 22 11.44 -20.35 -34.32
CA ASP A 22 10.09 -20.71 -33.87
C ASP A 22 9.70 -19.95 -32.59
N GLN A 23 9.26 -18.70 -32.73
CA GLN A 23 8.69 -17.94 -31.61
C GLN A 23 7.25 -18.37 -31.36
N ILE A 24 7.05 -19.20 -30.34
CA ILE A 24 5.73 -19.45 -29.76
C ILE A 24 5.36 -18.22 -28.93
N VAL A 25 4.31 -17.50 -29.33
CA VAL A 25 3.74 -16.41 -28.53
C VAL A 25 3.03 -17.03 -27.32
N PHE A 26 3.59 -16.85 -26.12
CA PHE A 26 2.93 -17.23 -24.88
C PHE A 26 2.08 -16.08 -24.37
N ILE A 27 0.76 -16.20 -24.53
CA ILE A 27 -0.23 -15.35 -23.87
C ILE A 27 -0.81 -16.16 -22.72
N GLN A 28 -0.47 -15.79 -21.48
CA GLN A 28 -1.08 -16.39 -20.30
C GLN A 28 -2.20 -15.49 -19.80
N ILE A 29 -3.43 -16.00 -19.86
CA ILE A 29 -4.62 -15.31 -19.35
C ILE A 29 -5.28 -16.21 -18.32
N VAL A 30 -5.32 -15.75 -17.07
CA VAL A 30 -5.91 -16.51 -15.97
C VAL A 30 -7.09 -15.74 -15.40
N ALA A 31 -8.29 -16.26 -15.61
CA ALA A 31 -9.49 -15.77 -14.94
C ALA A 31 -9.56 -16.36 -13.52
N VAL A 32 -9.55 -15.48 -12.51
CA VAL A 32 -9.68 -15.87 -11.11
C VAL A 32 -11.14 -15.69 -10.70
N ALA A 33 -11.88 -16.79 -10.67
CA ALA A 33 -13.26 -16.81 -10.19
C ALA A 33 -13.32 -16.89 -8.66
N VAL A 34 -14.48 -16.58 -8.09
CA VAL A 34 -14.76 -16.63 -6.64
C VAL A 34 -14.58 -18.06 -6.10
N ARG A 35 -13.37 -18.40 -5.64
CA ARG A 35 -13.07 -19.47 -4.68
C ARG A 35 -11.64 -19.33 -4.15
N LYS A 36 -11.49 -19.51 -2.83
CA LYS A 36 -10.32 -19.29 -1.96
C LYS A 36 -9.05 -20.12 -2.24
N SER A 37 -8.77 -20.51 -3.48
CA SER A 37 -7.60 -21.34 -3.77
C SER A 37 -7.31 -21.39 -5.26
N ARG A 38 -6.02 -21.36 -5.61
CA ARG A 38 -5.47 -21.76 -6.92
C ARG A 38 -5.83 -23.22 -7.22
N PHE A 39 -7.07 -23.48 -7.61
CA PHE A 39 -7.35 -24.61 -8.48
C PHE A 39 -7.31 -24.07 -9.90
N ILE A 40 -6.52 -24.71 -10.76
CA ILE A 40 -6.71 -24.59 -12.20
C ILE A 40 -8.18 -24.97 -12.42
N ILE A 41 -9.02 -23.97 -12.70
CA ILE A 41 -10.41 -24.24 -13.01
C ILE A 41 -10.38 -24.97 -14.35
N SER A 42 -10.90 -26.19 -14.37
CA SER A 42 -10.96 -26.97 -15.61
C SER A 42 -11.91 -26.27 -16.57
N LEU A 43 -11.35 -25.69 -17.62
CA LEU A 43 -12.13 -25.17 -18.74
C LEU A 43 -12.81 -26.34 -19.43
N SER A 44 -14.13 -26.24 -19.62
CA SER A 44 -14.89 -27.22 -20.40
C SER A 44 -15.40 -26.59 -21.69
N LEU A 45 -15.19 -27.29 -22.81
CA LEU A 45 -15.67 -26.87 -24.12
C LEU A 45 -17.20 -26.93 -24.16
N LEU A 46 -17.84 -25.79 -24.41
CA LEU A 46 -19.30 -25.70 -24.58
C LEU A 46 -19.69 -25.75 -26.04
N SER A 47 -18.95 -25.06 -26.91
CA SER A 47 -19.15 -25.08 -28.37
C SER A 47 -17.88 -24.72 -29.12
N GLN A 48 -17.76 -25.16 -30.37
CA GLN A 48 -16.66 -24.86 -31.28
C GLN A 48 -17.17 -24.76 -32.71
N ASP A 49 -16.64 -23.82 -33.48
CA ASP A 49 -16.78 -23.73 -34.93
C ASP A 49 -15.44 -23.33 -35.59
N GLU A 50 -15.47 -22.97 -36.87
CA GLU A 50 -14.27 -22.55 -37.62
C GLU A 50 -13.72 -21.18 -37.20
N ASN A 51 -14.54 -20.37 -36.52
CA ASN A 51 -14.22 -19.01 -36.12
C ASN A 51 -13.86 -18.88 -34.64
N GLY A 52 -14.08 -19.91 -33.80
CA GLY A 52 -13.74 -19.83 -32.39
C GLY A 52 -14.21 -20.99 -31.50
N VAL A 53 -14.00 -20.83 -30.20
CA VAL A 53 -14.48 -21.73 -29.14
C VAL A 53 -15.19 -20.96 -28.03
N VAL A 54 -16.15 -21.60 -27.39
CA VAL A 54 -16.78 -21.12 -26.15
C VAL A 54 -16.44 -22.10 -25.04
N LEU A 55 -15.83 -21.60 -23.97
CA LEU A 55 -15.40 -22.41 -22.84
C LEU A 55 -16.14 -21.95 -21.58
N SER A 56 -16.54 -22.88 -20.72
CA SER A 56 -17.04 -22.57 -19.38
C SER A 56 -15.86 -22.31 -18.43
N LEU A 57 -15.99 -21.29 -17.58
CA LEU A 57 -15.04 -20.97 -16.51
C LEU A 57 -15.38 -21.69 -15.18
N GLY A 58 -16.08 -22.83 -15.22
CA GLY A 58 -16.40 -23.65 -14.06
C GLY A 58 -17.47 -23.09 -13.11
N ALA A 59 -17.86 -21.82 -13.24
CA ALA A 59 -19.08 -21.27 -12.64
C ALA A 59 -20.26 -21.42 -13.63
N GLU A 60 -21.45 -21.78 -13.15
CA GLU A 60 -22.60 -22.17 -14.00
C GLU A 60 -22.98 -21.12 -15.07
N ALA A 61 -22.70 -19.84 -14.83
CA ALA A 61 -23.02 -18.74 -15.74
C ALA A 61 -21.83 -18.10 -16.46
N GLN A 62 -20.57 -18.36 -16.05
CA GLN A 62 -19.40 -17.66 -16.60
C GLN A 62 -18.73 -18.43 -17.73
N ARG A 63 -18.43 -17.72 -18.81
CA ARG A 63 -17.88 -18.28 -20.05
C ARG A 63 -16.79 -17.37 -20.60
N VAL A 64 -15.86 -17.95 -21.34
CA VAL A 64 -14.95 -17.22 -22.21
C VAL A 64 -15.24 -17.61 -23.66
N ILE A 65 -15.44 -16.61 -24.51
CA ILE A 65 -15.57 -16.79 -25.96
C ILE A 65 -14.21 -16.42 -26.56
N VAL A 66 -13.61 -17.36 -27.28
CA VAL A 66 -12.35 -17.17 -28.00
C VAL A 66 -12.66 -17.08 -29.49
N SER A 67 -12.52 -15.89 -30.06
CA SER A 67 -12.61 -15.68 -31.50
C SER A 67 -11.23 -15.79 -32.12
N ALA A 68 -11.10 -16.49 -33.24
CA ALA A 68 -9.82 -16.75 -33.90
C ALA A 68 -9.42 -15.67 -34.92
N ARG A 69 -10.38 -15.08 -35.64
CA ARG A 69 -10.11 -14.15 -36.77
C ARG A 69 -11.08 -12.95 -36.80
N PRO A 70 -10.66 -11.75 -36.36
CA PRO A 70 -9.42 -11.47 -35.63
C PRO A 70 -9.41 -12.16 -34.26
N PHE A 71 -8.22 -12.35 -33.67
CA PHE A 71 -8.11 -12.90 -32.33
C PHE A 71 -8.78 -11.96 -31.32
N ARG A 72 -9.69 -12.49 -30.50
CA ARG A 72 -10.39 -11.73 -29.44
C ARG A 72 -10.86 -12.67 -28.35
N LEU A 73 -10.90 -12.18 -27.11
CA LEU A 73 -11.49 -12.88 -25.99
C LEU A 73 -12.62 -12.06 -25.38
N ASP A 74 -13.75 -12.69 -25.09
CA ASP A 74 -14.85 -12.07 -24.36
C ASP A 74 -15.18 -12.88 -23.11
N ILE A 75 -15.10 -12.24 -21.94
CA ILE A 75 -15.53 -12.81 -20.67
C ILE A 75 -17.00 -12.43 -20.46
N VAL A 76 -17.84 -13.45 -20.33
CA VAL A 76 -19.31 -13.29 -20.30
C VAL A 76 -19.86 -13.96 -19.04
N GLU A 77 -20.83 -13.32 -18.40
CA GLU A 77 -21.65 -13.93 -17.36
C GLU A 77 -23.14 -13.85 -17.77
N GLY A 78 -23.77 -15.00 -17.97
CA GLY A 78 -25.13 -15.05 -18.50
C GLY A 78 -25.21 -14.47 -19.92
N ARG A 79 -25.76 -13.26 -20.06
CA ARG A 79 -25.85 -12.52 -21.33
C ARG A 79 -24.96 -11.27 -21.38
N ASP A 80 -24.31 -10.94 -20.27
CA ASP A 80 -23.58 -9.69 -20.12
C ASP A 80 -22.09 -9.91 -20.38
N VAL A 81 -21.51 -9.06 -21.23
CA VAL A 81 -20.06 -9.04 -21.46
C VAL A 81 -19.43 -8.25 -20.33
N LEU A 82 -18.63 -8.93 -19.50
CA LEU A 82 -17.92 -8.31 -18.37
C LEU A 82 -16.68 -7.56 -18.85
N MET A 83 -15.94 -8.15 -19.80
CA MET A 83 -14.70 -7.62 -20.32
C MET A 83 -14.38 -8.24 -21.67
N SER A 84 -13.84 -7.45 -22.59
CA SER A 84 -13.29 -7.93 -23.87
C SER A 84 -11.80 -7.64 -23.94
N LEU A 85 -11.01 -8.58 -24.48
CA LEU A 85 -9.59 -8.42 -24.73
C LEU A 85 -9.35 -8.40 -26.23
N ASN A 86 -8.50 -7.49 -26.69
CA ASN A 86 -8.22 -7.24 -28.10
C ASN A 86 -9.46 -6.88 -28.94
N SER A 87 -10.47 -6.25 -28.32
CA SER A 87 -11.69 -5.79 -29.00
C SER A 87 -11.43 -4.63 -29.97
N ARG A 88 -10.38 -3.83 -29.72
CA ARG A 88 -9.93 -2.74 -30.60
C ARG A 88 -8.82 -3.16 -31.56
N GLY A 89 -8.33 -4.39 -31.48
CA GLY A 89 -7.26 -4.89 -32.34
C GLY A 89 -5.90 -4.26 -32.06
N LEU A 90 -5.63 -3.88 -30.80
CA LEU A 90 -4.38 -3.24 -30.38
C LEU A 90 -3.43 -4.22 -29.68
N LEU A 91 -3.68 -5.53 -29.79
CA LEU A 91 -2.68 -6.56 -29.53
C LEU A 91 -1.48 -6.32 -30.44
N ALA A 92 -0.33 -6.00 -29.84
CA ALA A 92 0.95 -5.95 -30.52
C ALA A 92 1.93 -6.88 -29.80
N PHE A 93 2.75 -7.56 -30.58
CA PHE A 93 3.83 -8.40 -30.08
C PHE A 93 5.01 -8.23 -31.02
N GLU A 94 5.98 -7.41 -30.63
CA GLU A 94 7.19 -7.20 -31.41
C GLU A 94 8.07 -8.44 -31.29
N HIS A 95 7.97 -9.31 -32.30
CA HIS A 95 8.78 -10.52 -32.38
C HIS A 95 10.26 -10.16 -32.45
N LEU A 96 11.13 -10.84 -31.67
CA LEU A 96 12.57 -10.57 -31.73
C LEU A 96 13.10 -10.82 -33.14
N ARG A 97 13.92 -9.89 -33.64
CA ARG A 97 14.51 -9.93 -34.99
C ARG A 97 16.03 -9.87 -34.89
N MET A 98 16.72 -10.43 -35.89
CA MET A 98 18.12 -10.09 -36.10
C MET A 98 18.23 -8.76 -36.85
N ARG A 99 19.21 -7.94 -36.48
CA ARG A 99 19.46 -6.66 -37.15
C ARG A 99 19.85 -6.89 -38.61
N LYS A 100 19.23 -6.17 -39.55
CA LYS A 100 19.37 -6.41 -41.00
C LYS A 100 20.82 -6.29 -41.51
N ASP A 101 21.66 -5.50 -40.86
CA ASP A 101 23.09 -5.31 -41.18
C ASP A 101 24.01 -6.44 -40.67
N THR A 102 23.53 -7.31 -39.77
CA THR A 102 24.26 -8.51 -39.32
C THR A 102 24.22 -9.66 -40.34
N PHE A 103 23.42 -9.55 -41.40
CA PHE A 103 23.36 -10.53 -42.48
C PHE A 103 24.51 -10.36 -43.48
N SER A 104 25.46 -11.30 -43.46
CA SER A 104 26.49 -11.43 -44.51
C SER A 104 25.98 -12.20 -45.73
N TYR A 105 24.90 -11.73 -46.36
CA TYR A 105 24.46 -12.26 -47.66
C TYR A 105 24.21 -11.14 -48.67
N LYS A 106 25.04 -11.10 -49.72
CA LYS A 106 24.72 -10.38 -50.97
C LYS A 106 23.51 -11.06 -51.60
N VAL A 107 22.32 -10.52 -51.38
CA VAL A 107 21.14 -10.84 -52.20
C VAL A 107 20.77 -9.60 -53.00
N THR A 108 21.01 -9.67 -54.31
CA THR A 108 20.36 -8.82 -55.29
C THR A 108 18.88 -9.20 -55.34
N SER A 109 18.01 -8.44 -54.69
CA SER A 109 16.57 -8.52 -54.94
C SER A 109 15.96 -7.13 -54.99
N THR A 110 15.58 -6.75 -56.20
CA THR A 110 14.72 -5.62 -56.55
C THR A 110 13.30 -5.88 -56.10
N VAL A 111 12.96 -5.54 -54.86
CA VAL A 111 11.60 -5.13 -54.48
C VAL A 111 11.76 -4.09 -53.38
N ALA A 112 11.77 -2.82 -53.78
CA ALA A 112 11.52 -1.73 -52.85
C ALA A 112 10.03 -1.77 -52.52
N ASN A 113 9.68 -1.80 -51.23
CA ASN A 113 8.47 -1.17 -50.70
C ASN A 113 8.50 -1.17 -49.17
N GLU A 114 8.21 0.02 -48.64
CA GLU A 114 8.02 0.43 -47.24
C GLU A 114 9.30 0.72 -46.45
N ASP A 115 9.74 1.97 -46.58
CA ASP A 115 10.59 2.68 -45.62
C ASP A 115 9.87 2.75 -44.25
N GLU A 116 9.88 1.66 -43.48
CA GLU A 116 9.65 1.73 -42.04
C GLU A 116 10.72 2.67 -41.47
N LYS A 117 10.30 3.75 -40.79
CA LYS A 117 11.23 4.65 -40.10
C LYS A 117 12.06 3.84 -39.11
N GLU A 118 13.32 3.56 -39.45
CA GLU A 118 14.25 2.77 -38.63
C GLU A 118 14.73 3.52 -37.35
N ASP A 119 14.31 4.77 -37.17
CA ASP A 119 14.74 5.64 -36.07
C ASP A 119 14.25 5.10 -34.72
N GLY A 120 15.17 4.89 -33.77
CA GLY A 120 14.87 4.38 -32.42
C GLY A 120 14.56 2.87 -32.31
N MET A 121 14.56 2.10 -33.39
CA MET A 121 14.28 0.65 -33.35
C MET A 121 15.42 -0.18 -32.72
N TRP A 122 16.65 0.31 -32.79
CA TRP A 122 17.84 -0.32 -32.22
C TRP A 122 18.43 0.61 -31.16
N GLU A 123 19.63 1.15 -31.37
CA GLU A 123 20.20 2.10 -30.44
C GLU A 123 19.30 3.34 -30.27
N GLU A 124 19.10 3.74 -29.02
CA GLU A 124 18.31 4.91 -28.67
C GLU A 124 19.13 5.79 -27.72
N THR A 125 19.07 7.10 -27.90
CA THR A 125 19.80 8.05 -27.04
C THR A 125 18.83 8.99 -26.35
N PHE A 126 18.81 8.92 -25.02
CA PHE A 126 18.12 9.88 -24.17
C PHE A 126 19.13 10.79 -23.48
N LYS A 127 19.09 12.08 -23.81
CA LYS A 127 20.10 13.08 -23.39
C LYS A 127 21.52 12.62 -23.77
N SER A 128 22.35 12.27 -22.79
CA SER A 128 23.73 11.80 -22.98
C SER A 128 23.90 10.28 -22.87
N HIS A 129 22.80 9.54 -22.65
CA HIS A 129 22.83 8.10 -22.42
C HIS A 129 22.35 7.37 -23.66
N THR A 130 23.20 6.50 -24.21
CA THR A 130 22.84 5.64 -25.34
C THR A 130 22.58 4.23 -24.85
N ASP A 131 21.33 3.82 -24.94
CA ASP A 131 20.92 2.43 -24.83
C ASP A 131 21.34 1.68 -26.10
N SER A 132 22.08 0.59 -25.95
CA SER A 132 22.48 -0.24 -27.10
C SER A 132 21.36 -1.12 -27.66
N LYS A 133 20.31 -1.38 -26.86
CA LYS A 133 19.12 -2.17 -27.23
C LYS A 133 19.46 -3.42 -28.06
N PRO A 134 20.27 -4.35 -27.51
CA PRO A 134 20.83 -5.48 -28.26
C PRO A 134 19.76 -6.41 -28.86
N ASN A 135 18.57 -6.46 -28.25
CA ASN A 135 17.44 -7.28 -28.69
C ASN A 135 16.51 -6.56 -29.69
N GLY A 136 16.76 -5.29 -30.01
CA GLY A 136 15.90 -4.49 -30.86
C GLY A 136 14.52 -4.23 -30.23
N PRO A 137 13.47 -4.06 -31.05
CA PRO A 137 12.10 -3.90 -30.56
C PRO A 137 11.56 -5.22 -30.00
N SER A 138 11.03 -5.17 -28.78
CA SER A 138 10.48 -6.31 -28.04
C SER A 138 9.19 -5.98 -27.28
N ALA A 139 8.56 -4.85 -27.61
CA ALA A 139 7.40 -4.39 -26.88
C ALA A 139 6.18 -5.29 -27.09
N ILE A 140 5.34 -5.35 -26.07
CA ILE A 140 4.08 -6.07 -26.06
C ILE A 140 2.95 -5.11 -25.70
N SER A 141 1.77 -5.28 -26.31
CA SER A 141 0.59 -4.53 -25.89
C SER A 141 -0.70 -5.34 -26.00
N LEU A 142 -1.68 -5.00 -25.16
CA LEU A 142 -3.02 -5.57 -25.21
C LEU A 142 -4.05 -4.54 -24.73
N ASP A 143 -5.16 -4.42 -25.46
CA ASP A 143 -6.32 -3.63 -25.03
C ASP A 143 -7.41 -4.46 -24.35
N PHE A 144 -8.10 -3.81 -23.41
CA PHE A 144 -9.24 -4.32 -22.67
C PHE A 144 -10.39 -3.33 -22.79
N SER A 145 -11.59 -3.80 -23.13
CA SER A 145 -12.84 -3.03 -23.05
C SER A 145 -13.65 -3.45 -21.84
N LEU A 146 -14.20 -2.46 -21.13
CA LEU A 146 -14.94 -2.62 -19.89
C LEU A 146 -16.36 -2.02 -20.04
N PRO A 147 -17.33 -2.79 -20.57
CA PRO A 147 -18.71 -2.33 -20.74
C PRO A 147 -19.39 -2.05 -19.39
N GLY A 148 -20.14 -0.96 -19.32
CA GLY A 148 -20.84 -0.51 -18.11
C GLY A 148 -19.96 0.17 -17.06
N VAL A 149 -18.67 0.37 -17.35
CA VAL A 149 -17.69 0.97 -16.43
C VAL A 149 -17.31 2.37 -16.90
N GLU A 150 -17.35 3.33 -15.98
CA GLU A 150 -16.86 4.72 -16.16
C GLU A 150 -15.73 5.09 -15.18
N HIS A 151 -15.47 4.21 -14.20
CA HIS A 151 -14.57 4.48 -13.10
C HIS A 151 -13.52 3.38 -12.98
N VAL A 152 -12.27 3.74 -13.21
CA VAL A 152 -11.11 2.87 -13.03
C VAL A 152 -10.13 3.51 -12.04
N TYR A 153 -9.43 2.64 -11.29
CA TYR A 153 -8.58 2.99 -10.16
C TYR A 153 -7.34 2.10 -10.14
N GLY A 154 -6.34 2.45 -9.33
CA GLY A 154 -5.14 1.64 -9.12
C GLY A 154 -3.96 2.19 -9.91
N ILE A 155 -3.15 1.28 -10.44
CA ILE A 155 -1.87 1.56 -11.13
C ILE A 155 -0.98 2.60 -10.42
N PRO A 156 -0.81 2.59 -9.09
CA PRO A 156 0.12 3.52 -8.45
C PRO A 156 1.56 3.22 -8.89
N GLU A 157 2.48 4.17 -8.81
CA GLU A 157 2.37 5.43 -8.08
C GLU A 157 2.33 6.69 -8.96
N HIS A 158 1.28 7.50 -8.76
CA HIS A 158 1.09 8.80 -9.42
C HIS A 158 0.55 9.81 -8.41
N ALA A 159 1.03 11.05 -8.48
CA ALA A 159 0.47 12.15 -7.72
C ALA A 159 -0.79 12.70 -8.40
N ASP A 160 -1.83 11.88 -8.54
CA ASP A 160 -3.05 12.21 -9.28
C ASP A 160 -4.33 11.85 -8.49
N THR A 161 -5.50 12.13 -9.07
CA THR A 161 -6.80 11.79 -8.49
C THR A 161 -6.97 10.28 -8.33
N LEU A 162 -7.75 9.85 -7.33
CA LEU A 162 -7.98 8.42 -7.08
C LEU A 162 -8.66 7.73 -8.26
N ARG A 163 -9.68 8.36 -8.82
CA ARG A 163 -10.26 7.97 -10.11
C ARG A 163 -9.28 8.38 -11.20
N LEU A 164 -8.80 7.42 -11.97
CA LEU A 164 -7.86 7.68 -13.06
C LEU A 164 -8.54 8.49 -14.17
N LYS A 165 -7.78 9.41 -14.76
CA LYS A 165 -8.22 10.27 -15.85
C LYS A 165 -8.13 9.54 -17.19
N THR A 166 -8.87 10.03 -18.18
CA THR A 166 -8.66 9.63 -19.58
C THR A 166 -7.35 10.21 -20.09
N THR A 167 -6.60 9.43 -20.87
CA THR A 167 -5.32 9.82 -21.49
C THR A 167 -5.50 10.29 -22.94
N ASP A 168 -6.73 10.32 -23.47
CA ASP A 168 -7.05 10.71 -24.85
C ASP A 168 -6.43 12.06 -25.33
N ASN A 169 -6.17 12.98 -24.40
CA ASN A 169 -5.63 14.32 -24.68
C ASN A 169 -4.28 14.59 -23.97
N GLY A 170 -3.55 13.55 -23.58
CA GLY A 170 -2.29 13.70 -22.84
C GLY A 170 -1.43 12.45 -22.89
N ASP A 171 -0.46 12.37 -21.99
CA ASP A 171 0.41 11.21 -21.87
C ASP A 171 -0.31 10.03 -21.17
N PRO A 172 0.00 8.78 -21.52
CA PRO A 172 -0.45 7.62 -20.77
C PRO A 172 0.11 7.62 -19.34
N TYR A 173 -0.55 6.94 -18.41
CA TYR A 173 0.05 6.65 -17.11
C TYR A 173 1.31 5.79 -17.28
N ARG A 174 2.42 6.22 -16.70
CA ARG A 174 3.71 5.52 -16.78
C ARG A 174 3.98 4.74 -15.49
N LEU A 175 4.43 3.50 -15.62
CA LEU A 175 4.86 2.62 -14.54
C LEU A 175 6.34 2.27 -14.76
N TYR A 176 7.21 3.07 -14.15
CA TYR A 176 8.65 2.93 -14.18
C TYR A 176 9.20 3.58 -12.91
N ASN A 177 9.73 2.81 -11.97
CA ASN A 177 10.18 3.30 -10.67
C ASN A 177 11.30 4.35 -10.83
N LEU A 178 11.01 5.61 -10.48
CA LEU A 178 11.92 6.72 -10.69
C LEU A 178 12.07 7.59 -9.45
N ASP A 179 13.28 8.10 -9.27
CA ASP A 179 13.58 9.15 -8.30
C ASP A 179 13.23 10.52 -8.90
N VAL A 180 12.00 10.96 -8.68
CA VAL A 180 11.47 12.20 -9.26
C VAL A 180 11.61 13.36 -8.26
N PHE A 181 12.75 14.04 -8.34
CA PHE A 181 13.03 15.22 -7.54
C PHE A 181 11.94 16.29 -7.70
N GLN A 182 11.33 16.72 -6.59
CA GLN A 182 10.27 17.74 -6.54
C GLN A 182 9.11 17.42 -7.50
N TYR A 183 8.59 16.19 -7.42
CA TYR A 183 7.49 15.75 -8.27
C TYR A 183 6.29 16.73 -8.24
N GLU A 184 5.71 16.96 -9.41
CA GLU A 184 4.53 17.80 -9.59
C GLU A 184 3.23 17.01 -9.35
N LEU A 185 2.12 17.71 -9.17
CA LEU A 185 0.80 17.11 -8.92
C LEU A 185 -0.05 17.02 -10.18
N TYR A 186 -1.06 16.16 -10.13
CA TYR A 186 -2.13 15.95 -11.11
C TYR A 186 -1.67 15.60 -12.52
N ASN A 187 -0.61 14.80 -12.63
CA ASN A 187 -0.03 14.35 -13.90
C ASN A 187 0.23 12.82 -13.89
N PRO A 188 0.37 12.20 -15.08
CA PRO A 188 0.53 10.75 -15.22
C PRO A 188 2.00 10.27 -15.16
N MET A 189 2.95 11.12 -14.74
CA MET A 189 4.37 10.74 -14.66
C MET A 189 4.59 9.67 -13.59
N ALA A 190 5.40 8.67 -13.91
CA ALA A 190 5.79 7.64 -12.96
C ALA A 190 6.51 8.27 -11.75
N LEU A 191 6.24 7.74 -10.56
CA LEU A 191 6.97 8.05 -9.33
C LEU A 191 7.81 6.83 -8.89
N TYR A 192 7.89 6.56 -7.60
CA TYR A 192 8.92 5.67 -7.04
C TYR A 192 8.56 4.19 -7.12
N GLY A 193 7.27 3.86 -7.17
CA GLY A 193 6.79 2.48 -7.23
C GLY A 193 5.79 2.23 -8.36
N ALA A 194 5.61 0.95 -8.69
CA ALA A 194 4.75 0.51 -9.78
C ALA A 194 3.97 -0.75 -9.39
N VAL A 195 2.64 -0.66 -9.24
CA VAL A 195 1.78 -1.82 -9.04
C VAL A 195 0.82 -1.93 -10.23
N PRO A 196 1.09 -2.79 -11.22
CA PRO A 196 0.35 -2.85 -12.49
C PRO A 196 -1.01 -3.56 -12.34
N VAL A 197 -1.84 -3.05 -11.43
CA VAL A 197 -3.16 -3.56 -11.07
C VAL A 197 -4.18 -2.45 -11.22
N MET A 198 -5.21 -2.69 -12.00
CA MET A 198 -6.33 -1.77 -12.20
C MET A 198 -7.62 -2.39 -11.70
N LEU A 199 -8.42 -1.60 -10.97
CA LEU A 199 -9.78 -1.95 -10.58
C LEU A 199 -10.76 -1.15 -11.44
N ALA A 200 -11.84 -1.81 -11.83
CA ALA A 200 -12.92 -1.24 -12.64
C ALA A 200 -14.23 -1.38 -11.87
N HIS A 201 -14.89 -0.26 -11.56
CA HIS A 201 -16.07 -0.24 -10.70
C HIS A 201 -17.28 0.38 -11.40
N SER A 202 -18.43 -0.21 -11.11
CA SER A 202 -19.77 0.26 -11.42
C SER A 202 -20.69 -0.10 -10.25
N ALA A 203 -21.90 0.46 -10.22
CA ALA A 203 -22.89 0.07 -9.22
C ALA A 203 -23.17 -1.44 -9.27
N GLN A 204 -23.06 -2.06 -10.43
CA GLN A 204 -23.42 -3.46 -10.65
C GLN A 204 -22.30 -4.42 -10.26
N ARG A 205 -21.04 -4.00 -10.42
CA ARG A 205 -19.88 -4.88 -10.27
C ARG A 205 -18.56 -4.13 -10.12
N THR A 206 -17.64 -4.75 -9.38
CA THR A 206 -16.20 -4.48 -9.44
C THR A 206 -15.47 -5.64 -10.12
N THR A 207 -14.56 -5.32 -11.03
CA THR A 207 -13.59 -6.26 -11.61
C THR A 207 -12.18 -5.70 -11.50
N GLY A 208 -11.15 -6.47 -11.83
CA GLY A 208 -9.79 -5.96 -11.93
C GLY A 208 -8.93 -6.71 -12.94
N ILE A 209 -7.86 -6.03 -13.35
CA ILE A 209 -6.84 -6.49 -14.29
C ILE A 209 -5.51 -6.39 -13.57
N PHE A 210 -4.78 -7.49 -13.47
CA PHE A 210 -3.39 -7.48 -13.01
C PHE A 210 -2.48 -7.87 -14.17
N TRP A 211 -1.75 -6.89 -14.69
CA TRP A 211 -0.80 -7.03 -15.79
C TRP A 211 0.58 -7.36 -15.19
N LEU A 212 0.93 -8.64 -15.16
CA LEU A 212 2.16 -9.09 -14.49
C LEU A 212 3.38 -8.89 -15.40
N ASN A 213 3.89 -7.66 -15.43
CA ASN A 213 5.10 -7.30 -16.16
C ASN A 213 5.96 -6.32 -15.36
N ALA A 214 7.27 -6.58 -15.29
CA ALA A 214 8.23 -5.81 -14.49
C ALA A 214 9.03 -4.78 -15.30
N ALA A 215 8.86 -4.75 -16.62
CA ALA A 215 9.46 -3.75 -17.48
C ALA A 215 8.73 -2.40 -17.37
N GLU A 216 9.32 -1.37 -17.97
CA GLU A 216 8.61 -0.11 -18.20
C GLU A 216 7.26 -0.37 -18.86
N THR A 217 6.19 0.16 -18.27
CA THR A 217 4.83 -0.06 -18.72
C THR A 217 4.05 1.24 -18.84
N TRP A 218 3.30 1.40 -19.91
CA TRP A 218 2.41 2.53 -20.18
C TRP A 218 0.95 2.07 -20.24
N VAL A 219 0.05 2.87 -19.69
CA VAL A 219 -1.38 2.57 -19.61
C VAL A 219 -2.21 3.72 -20.17
N ASP A 220 -2.81 3.48 -21.34
CA ASP A 220 -3.78 4.39 -21.94
C ASP A 220 -5.19 4.10 -21.44
N ILE A 221 -5.98 5.13 -21.20
CA ILE A 221 -7.36 5.06 -20.72
C ILE A 221 -8.23 5.98 -21.58
N SER A 222 -9.24 5.42 -22.22
CA SER A 222 -10.20 6.15 -23.06
C SER A 222 -11.63 5.87 -22.61
N SER A 223 -12.48 6.89 -22.66
CA SER A 223 -13.91 6.76 -22.34
C SER A 223 -14.75 6.80 -23.61
N ASN A 224 -15.57 5.78 -23.81
CA ASN A 224 -16.40 5.60 -25.00
C ASN A 224 -17.84 5.24 -24.60
N THR A 225 -18.76 5.41 -25.55
CA THR A 225 -20.09 4.78 -25.48
C THR A 225 -20.03 3.49 -26.29
N ALA A 226 -20.38 2.34 -25.70
CA ALA A 226 -20.32 1.04 -26.36
C ALA A 226 -20.95 1.11 -27.77
N GLY A 227 -22.10 1.78 -27.91
CA GLY A 227 -22.88 2.04 -29.13
C GLY A 227 -22.19 2.72 -30.34
N LYS A 228 -21.03 3.37 -30.17
CA LYS A 228 -20.31 4.05 -31.28
C LYS A 228 -19.15 3.26 -31.88
N THR A 229 -18.76 2.16 -31.23
CA THR A 229 -17.74 1.23 -31.73
C THR A 229 -18.38 0.12 -32.56
N VAL A 230 -17.61 -0.66 -33.33
CA VAL A 230 -18.15 -1.83 -34.08
C VAL A 230 -18.87 -2.82 -33.12
N PHE A 231 -18.43 -2.86 -31.85
CA PHE A 231 -19.04 -3.63 -30.77
C PHE A 231 -20.42 -3.08 -30.35
N GLY A 232 -20.62 -1.76 -30.34
CA GLY A 232 -21.92 -1.14 -30.13
C GLY A 232 -22.99 -1.57 -31.11
N LYS A 233 -22.61 -1.67 -32.39
CA LYS A 233 -23.49 -2.16 -33.45
C LYS A 233 -23.86 -3.64 -33.30
N MET A 234 -23.02 -4.44 -32.63
CA MET A 234 -23.30 -5.85 -32.31
C MET A 234 -24.18 -5.98 -31.07
N LEU A 235 -23.95 -5.16 -30.04
CA LEU A 235 -24.80 -5.03 -28.85
C LEU A 235 -26.20 -4.54 -29.20
N ASP A 236 -26.32 -3.56 -30.11
CA ASP A 236 -27.60 -3.04 -30.64
C ASP A 236 -28.45 -4.16 -31.27
N TYR A 237 -27.81 -5.15 -31.90
CA TYR A 237 -28.49 -6.26 -32.56
C TYR A 237 -29.05 -7.31 -31.58
N VAL A 238 -28.53 -7.36 -30.34
CA VAL A 238 -28.86 -8.40 -29.34
C VAL A 238 -29.63 -7.84 -28.14
N GLN A 239 -29.39 -6.60 -27.73
CA GLN A 239 -29.90 -6.04 -26.47
C GLN A 239 -30.81 -4.81 -26.62
N GLY A 240 -30.94 -4.24 -27.82
CA GLY A 240 -31.70 -3.01 -28.04
C GLY A 240 -30.94 -1.75 -27.61
N SER A 241 -31.19 -0.63 -28.28
CA SER A 241 -30.42 0.61 -28.16
C SER A 241 -30.48 1.20 -26.74
N SER A 242 -29.38 1.08 -25.99
CA SER A 242 -29.07 1.95 -24.88
C SER A 242 -27.59 2.31 -24.94
N GLU A 243 -27.26 3.60 -24.80
CA GLU A 243 -25.89 4.08 -24.71
C GLU A 243 -25.24 3.55 -23.42
N THR A 244 -24.62 2.35 -23.49
CA THR A 244 -23.87 1.78 -22.35
C THR A 244 -22.50 2.46 -22.27
N PRO A 245 -22.12 3.08 -21.13
CA PRO A 245 -20.77 3.57 -20.95
C PRO A 245 -19.73 2.46 -21.10
N GLN A 246 -18.54 2.78 -21.58
CA GLN A 246 -17.44 1.82 -21.73
C GLN A 246 -16.11 2.52 -21.47
N THR A 247 -15.26 1.93 -20.64
CA THR A 247 -13.87 2.33 -20.52
C THR A 247 -13.01 1.36 -21.32
N ASP A 248 -12.16 1.87 -22.21
CA ASP A 248 -11.16 1.06 -22.88
C ASP A 248 -9.78 1.41 -22.34
N VAL A 249 -9.00 0.38 -21.99
CA VAL A 249 -7.65 0.52 -21.48
C VAL A 249 -6.66 -0.24 -22.35
N ARG A 250 -5.45 0.28 -22.54
CA ARG A 250 -4.38 -0.38 -23.29
C ARG A 250 -3.11 -0.39 -22.46
N TRP A 251 -2.55 -1.57 -22.29
CA TRP A 251 -1.28 -1.79 -21.59
C TRP A 251 -0.19 -2.00 -22.63
N ILE A 252 0.97 -1.37 -22.43
CA ILE A 252 2.12 -1.46 -23.32
C ILE A 252 3.37 -1.63 -22.43
N SER A 253 4.08 -2.75 -22.55
CA SER A 253 5.33 -2.98 -21.83
C SER A 253 6.49 -3.13 -22.80
N GLU A 254 7.66 -2.64 -22.41
CA GLU A 254 8.87 -2.65 -23.25
C GLU A 254 9.39 -4.06 -23.59
N SER A 255 9.26 -5.00 -22.67
CA SER A 255 9.74 -6.37 -22.85
C SER A 255 8.91 -7.38 -22.03
N GLY A 256 9.36 -8.64 -22.01
CA GLY A 256 8.70 -9.72 -21.29
C GLY A 256 7.58 -10.39 -22.09
N ILE A 257 6.56 -10.87 -21.38
CA ILE A 257 5.42 -11.60 -21.96
C ILE A 257 4.10 -10.95 -21.58
N ILE A 258 3.05 -11.27 -22.34
CA ILE A 258 1.67 -10.94 -21.97
C ILE A 258 1.21 -11.96 -20.94
N ASP A 259 1.33 -11.62 -19.65
CA ASP A 259 0.78 -12.38 -18.52
C ASP A 259 -0.23 -11.52 -17.76
N VAL A 260 -1.50 -11.90 -17.81
CA VAL A 260 -2.58 -11.11 -17.21
C VAL A 260 -3.54 -11.98 -16.41
N PHE A 261 -3.86 -11.50 -15.22
CA PHE A 261 -4.89 -12.07 -14.35
C PHE A 261 -6.15 -11.21 -14.40
N LEU A 262 -7.28 -11.85 -14.66
CA LEU A 262 -8.60 -11.21 -14.68
C LEU A 262 -9.34 -11.56 -13.39
N MET A 263 -9.61 -10.55 -12.57
CA MET A 263 -10.27 -10.66 -11.27
C MET A 263 -11.74 -10.27 -11.44
N LEU A 264 -12.64 -11.25 -11.47
CA LEU A 264 -14.01 -11.04 -11.95
C LEU A 264 -15.00 -10.54 -10.88
N GLY A 265 -14.52 -10.28 -9.65
CA GLY A 265 -15.35 -9.84 -8.53
C GLY A 265 -16.36 -10.90 -8.10
N PRO A 266 -17.64 -10.56 -7.83
CA PRO A 266 -18.32 -9.34 -8.29
C PRO A 266 -18.16 -8.11 -7.38
N THR A 267 -17.74 -8.28 -6.12
CA THR A 267 -17.55 -7.14 -5.19
C THR A 267 -16.10 -6.70 -5.12
N ALA A 268 -15.84 -5.49 -4.62
CA ALA A 268 -14.49 -5.01 -4.34
C ALA A 268 -13.73 -5.97 -3.39
N LYS A 269 -14.40 -6.48 -2.35
CA LYS A 269 -13.85 -7.44 -1.40
C LYS A 269 -13.42 -8.75 -2.07
N ASP A 270 -14.20 -9.22 -3.05
CA ASP A 270 -13.82 -10.38 -3.86
C ASP A 270 -12.57 -10.10 -4.71
N VAL A 271 -12.48 -8.94 -5.35
CA VAL A 271 -11.29 -8.53 -6.14
C VAL A 271 -10.05 -8.43 -5.24
N PHE A 272 -10.15 -7.85 -4.06
CA PHE A 272 -9.04 -7.79 -3.10
C PHE A 272 -8.58 -9.18 -2.68
N ALA A 273 -9.52 -10.08 -2.35
CA ALA A 273 -9.19 -11.46 -1.97
C ALA A 273 -8.58 -12.25 -3.14
N GLN A 274 -9.08 -12.04 -4.37
CA GLN A 274 -8.52 -12.63 -5.59
C GLN A 274 -7.08 -12.16 -5.80
N TYR A 275 -6.82 -10.85 -5.73
CA TYR A 275 -5.48 -10.29 -5.85
C TYR A 275 -4.53 -10.78 -4.75
N ALA A 276 -4.97 -10.74 -3.49
CA ALA A 276 -4.19 -11.19 -2.34
C ALA A 276 -3.86 -12.70 -2.40
N SER A 277 -4.71 -13.51 -3.03
CA SER A 277 -4.41 -14.93 -3.28
C SER A 277 -3.25 -15.14 -4.27
N LEU A 278 -3.00 -14.16 -5.14
CA LEU A 278 -1.91 -14.18 -6.11
C LEU A 278 -0.63 -13.61 -5.49
N THR A 279 -0.71 -12.43 -4.86
CA THR A 279 0.47 -11.65 -4.46
C THR A 279 0.69 -11.62 -2.94
N GLY A 280 -0.13 -12.31 -2.16
CA GLY A 280 -0.09 -12.28 -0.70
C GLY A 280 -0.83 -11.08 -0.09
N THR A 281 -0.91 -11.08 1.23
CA THR A 281 -1.57 -10.03 2.01
C THR A 281 -0.54 -9.11 2.66
N GLN A 282 -1.01 -8.00 3.23
CA GLN A 282 -0.17 -7.09 4.02
C GLN A 282 0.52 -7.88 5.16
N SER A 283 1.83 -7.69 5.31
CA SER A 283 2.57 -8.19 6.47
C SER A 283 1.97 -7.66 7.75
N PHE A 284 1.77 -8.49 8.76
CA PHE A 284 1.25 -8.01 10.04
C PHE A 284 2.35 -7.24 10.79
N PRO A 285 2.26 -5.90 10.93
CA PRO A 285 3.38 -5.10 11.44
C PRO A 285 3.54 -5.28 12.96
N PRO A 286 4.73 -5.02 13.52
CA PRO A 286 4.85 -4.74 14.94
C PRO A 286 3.93 -3.58 15.33
N LEU A 287 3.24 -3.66 16.47
CA LEU A 287 2.33 -2.63 16.99
C LEU A 287 3.01 -1.25 17.05
N THR A 288 4.30 -1.23 17.41
CA THR A 288 5.09 0.01 17.48
C THR A 288 5.15 0.73 16.13
N ALA A 289 5.17 0.01 15.01
CA ALA A 289 5.24 0.60 13.67
C ALA A 289 3.93 1.28 13.25
N VAL A 290 2.85 1.05 14.00
CA VAL A 290 1.57 1.74 13.83
C VAL A 290 1.53 3.04 14.66
N GLY A 291 2.51 3.28 15.53
CA GLY A 291 2.63 4.52 16.31
C GLY A 291 3.05 5.73 15.47
N TYR A 292 3.51 6.79 16.14
CA TYR A 292 4.08 7.96 15.48
C TYR A 292 5.60 7.82 15.30
N HIS A 293 6.09 8.23 14.13
CA HIS A 293 7.48 8.18 13.71
C HIS A 293 8.04 9.59 13.54
N GLN A 294 9.12 9.92 14.24
CA GLN A 294 9.84 11.18 14.10
C GLN A 294 11.13 11.01 13.28
N CYS A 295 11.28 11.81 12.24
CA CYS A 295 12.43 11.79 11.34
C CYS A 295 12.78 13.21 10.84
N ARG A 296 14.01 13.36 10.35
CA ARG A 296 14.46 14.42 9.43
C ARG A 296 15.80 14.02 8.81
N TRP A 297 16.16 14.66 7.70
CA TRP A 297 17.52 14.73 7.20
C TRP A 297 18.24 15.93 7.85
N ASN A 298 19.19 15.78 8.77
CA ASN A 298 19.46 14.62 9.61
C ASN A 298 19.28 15.04 11.09
N TYR A 299 19.17 14.06 11.99
CA TYR A 299 19.64 14.29 13.37
C TYR A 299 21.17 14.30 13.38
N ASN A 300 21.74 15.29 14.05
CA ASN A 300 23.15 15.64 13.90
C ASN A 300 24.09 14.59 14.51
N ASP A 301 23.74 14.09 15.69
CA ASP A 301 24.56 13.17 16.49
C ASP A 301 23.70 12.50 17.58
N GLN A 302 24.33 11.69 18.43
CA GLN A 302 23.66 10.99 19.54
C GLN A 302 23.04 11.93 20.58
N GLU A 303 23.63 13.10 20.82
CA GLU A 303 23.08 14.06 21.80
C GLU A 303 21.85 14.78 21.23
N ASP A 304 21.83 15.06 19.93
CA ASP A 304 20.63 15.57 19.24
C ASP A 304 19.47 14.55 19.31
N VAL A 305 19.74 13.27 19.04
CA VAL A 305 18.75 12.19 19.20
C VAL A 305 18.19 12.17 20.62
N LYS A 306 19.06 12.23 21.63
CA LYS A 306 18.68 12.26 23.05
C LYS A 306 17.88 13.51 23.43
N ALA A 307 18.24 14.67 22.89
CA ALA A 307 17.52 15.92 23.12
C ALA A 307 16.11 15.88 22.52
N VAL A 308 15.96 15.32 21.31
CA VAL A 308 14.66 15.12 20.66
C VAL A 308 13.80 14.13 21.44
N ASP A 309 14.36 12.98 21.79
CA ASP A 309 13.68 11.97 22.63
C ASP A 309 13.20 12.53 23.97
N ALA A 310 14.01 13.39 24.62
CA ALA A 310 13.63 14.10 25.83
C ALA A 310 12.54 15.16 25.58
N GLY A 311 12.59 15.88 24.46
CA GLY A 311 11.60 16.89 24.08
C GLY A 311 10.19 16.30 23.95
N PHE A 312 10.05 15.09 23.40
CA PHE A 312 8.75 14.40 23.36
C PHE A 312 8.17 14.14 24.76
N ASP A 313 9.02 13.74 25.72
CA ASP A 313 8.58 13.53 27.11
C ASP A 313 8.25 14.85 27.80
N GLU A 314 9.07 15.89 27.62
CA GLU A 314 8.85 17.23 28.18
C GLU A 314 7.52 17.83 27.69
N HIS A 315 7.20 17.61 26.42
CA HIS A 315 6.02 18.16 25.80
C HIS A 315 4.81 17.21 25.81
N ASP A 316 4.86 16.05 26.48
CA ASP A 316 3.77 15.06 26.56
C ASP A 316 3.21 14.65 25.17
N ILE A 317 4.10 14.48 24.20
CA ILE A 317 3.77 14.00 22.85
C ILE A 317 4.31 12.57 22.73
N PRO A 318 3.45 11.56 22.49
CA PRO A 318 3.93 10.19 22.37
C PRO A 318 4.54 9.91 21.00
N TYR A 319 5.57 9.06 20.95
CA TYR A 319 6.16 8.56 19.72
C TYR A 319 6.78 7.17 19.94
N ASP A 320 6.88 6.38 18.87
CA ASP A 320 7.43 5.02 18.91
C ASP A 320 8.81 4.93 18.25
N PHE A 321 9.03 5.65 17.16
CA PHE A 321 10.28 5.58 16.40
C PHE A 321 10.97 6.94 16.22
N ILE A 322 12.28 6.97 16.44
CA ILE A 322 13.16 8.05 15.97
C ILE A 322 14.06 7.51 14.85
N TRP A 323 14.33 8.33 13.84
CA TRP A 323 14.93 7.86 12.59
C TRP A 323 16.27 8.53 12.31
N LEU A 324 17.22 7.75 11.81
CA LEU A 324 18.53 8.20 11.35
C LEU A 324 18.63 8.08 9.83
N ASP A 325 18.69 9.23 9.18
CA ASP A 325 18.93 9.37 7.75
C ASP A 325 20.46 9.31 7.44
N ILE A 326 20.89 9.48 6.19
CA ILE A 326 22.19 9.06 5.66
C ILE A 326 23.41 9.64 6.38
N GLU A 327 23.30 10.79 7.05
CA GLU A 327 24.42 11.41 7.78
C GLU A 327 24.86 10.66 9.06
N HIS A 328 24.16 9.59 9.44
CA HIS A 328 24.60 8.74 10.56
C HIS A 328 25.74 7.78 10.19
N THR A 329 25.97 7.56 8.90
CA THR A 329 26.96 6.62 8.37
C THR A 329 28.36 7.22 8.30
N ASP A 330 29.42 6.38 8.29
CA ASP A 330 30.78 6.83 7.98
C ASP A 330 30.92 7.06 6.47
N GLY A 331 30.71 8.32 6.05
CA GLY A 331 30.94 8.74 4.67
C GLY A 331 30.05 8.02 3.66
N LYS A 332 28.79 7.73 4.03
CA LYS A 332 27.78 7.05 3.22
C LYS A 332 28.15 5.59 2.91
N ARG A 333 28.89 4.97 3.82
CA ARG A 333 29.07 3.51 3.87
C ARG A 333 27.97 2.94 4.76
N TYR A 334 26.98 2.27 4.18
CA TYR A 334 25.93 1.60 4.97
C TYR A 334 26.51 0.51 5.89
N PHE A 335 25.75 0.04 6.87
CA PHE A 335 26.26 -0.87 7.93
C PHE A 335 27.41 -0.30 8.78
N THR A 336 27.62 1.01 8.75
CA THR A 336 28.63 1.71 9.58
C THR A 336 28.01 2.90 10.31
N TRP A 337 28.78 3.49 11.22
CA TRP A 337 28.40 4.66 12.02
C TRP A 337 29.49 5.72 11.89
N ASP A 338 29.13 7.00 11.76
CA ASP A 338 30.08 8.10 11.84
C ASP A 338 30.77 8.06 13.22
N PRO A 339 32.11 7.90 13.27
CA PRO A 339 32.83 7.64 14.52
C PRO A 339 32.89 8.87 15.45
N HIS A 340 32.50 10.05 14.98
CA HIS A 340 32.48 11.28 15.76
C HIS A 340 31.07 11.63 16.24
N LYS A 341 30.08 11.55 15.36
CA LYS A 341 28.66 11.85 15.67
C LYS A 341 27.98 10.70 16.41
N PHE A 342 28.30 9.47 16.04
CA PHE A 342 27.67 8.24 16.53
C PHE A 342 28.71 7.25 17.07
N ALA A 343 29.61 7.73 17.93
CA ALA A 343 30.69 6.95 18.54
C ALA A 343 30.23 5.77 19.43
N SER A 344 29.01 5.83 20.00
CA SER A 344 28.49 4.86 20.98
C SER A 344 27.06 4.40 20.63
N PRO A 345 26.81 3.86 19.41
CA PRO A 345 25.45 3.62 18.92
C PRO A 345 24.62 2.70 19.82
N LYS A 346 25.26 1.76 20.53
CA LYS A 346 24.60 0.90 21.54
C LYS A 346 24.10 1.69 22.75
N GLU A 347 24.82 2.70 23.21
CA GLU A 347 24.39 3.56 24.33
C GLU A 347 23.16 4.38 23.92
N MET A 348 23.20 4.97 22.72
CA MET A 348 22.06 5.68 22.14
C MET A 348 20.84 4.76 21.99
N LEU A 349 21.01 3.57 21.41
CA LEU A 349 19.93 2.60 21.24
C LEU A 349 19.37 2.12 22.59
N GLN A 350 20.23 1.90 23.59
CA GLN A 350 19.79 1.55 24.95
C GLN A 350 18.97 2.67 25.57
N GLY A 351 19.37 3.94 25.43
CA GLY A 351 18.61 5.08 25.95
C GLY A 351 17.21 5.19 25.34
N ILE A 352 17.08 4.90 24.04
CA ILE A 352 15.77 4.81 23.35
C ILE A 352 14.97 3.58 23.85
N MET A 353 15.64 2.44 24.03
CA MET A 353 15.01 1.20 24.52
C MET A 353 14.49 1.33 25.96
N ASP A 354 15.21 2.01 26.85
CA ASP A 354 14.84 2.24 28.25
C ASP A 354 13.51 3.01 28.38
N LYS A 355 13.20 3.82 27.37
CA LYS A 355 11.92 4.53 27.25
C LYS A 355 10.85 3.77 26.46
N LYS A 356 11.11 2.49 26.16
CA LYS A 356 10.27 1.60 25.35
C LYS A 356 9.97 2.17 23.95
N ARG A 357 10.99 2.74 23.32
CA ARG A 357 10.94 3.26 21.94
C ARG A 357 11.89 2.46 21.04
N LYS A 358 11.79 2.72 19.75
CA LYS A 358 12.54 2.06 18.68
C LYS A 358 13.28 3.09 17.85
N MET A 359 14.24 2.62 17.06
CA MET A 359 14.99 3.42 16.11
C MET A 359 14.88 2.82 14.72
N VAL A 360 14.97 3.65 13.68
CA VAL A 360 15.19 3.19 12.30
C VAL A 360 16.47 3.83 11.77
N ALA A 361 17.29 3.06 11.06
CA ALA A 361 18.42 3.57 10.30
C ALA A 361 18.25 3.25 8.80
N ILE A 362 18.61 4.22 7.96
CA ILE A 362 18.59 4.07 6.50
C ILE A 362 19.72 3.15 6.01
N VAL A 363 19.42 2.28 5.05
CA VAL A 363 20.34 1.36 4.37
C VAL A 363 19.92 1.26 2.90
N ASP A 364 20.67 1.88 2.00
CA ASP A 364 20.30 1.96 0.58
C ASP A 364 21.09 0.96 -0.27
N PRO A 365 20.58 0.59 -1.47
CA PRO A 365 21.18 -0.45 -2.30
C PRO A 365 22.25 0.09 -3.25
N HIS A 366 23.04 1.07 -2.81
CA HIS A 366 24.20 1.57 -3.54
C HIS A 366 25.42 1.59 -2.61
N ILE A 367 26.49 0.90 -3.02
CA ILE A 367 27.60 0.56 -2.13
C ILE A 367 28.83 1.34 -2.59
N LYS A 368 29.29 2.25 -1.73
CA LYS A 368 30.50 3.07 -1.99
C LYS A 368 31.65 2.21 -2.52
N VAL A 369 32.22 2.60 -3.66
CA VAL A 369 33.42 1.96 -4.21
C VAL A 369 34.63 2.42 -3.40
N ASP A 370 35.05 1.58 -2.45
CA ASP A 370 36.16 1.84 -1.54
C ASP A 370 36.81 0.53 -1.10
N ASN A 371 38.10 0.36 -1.40
CA ASN A 371 38.86 -0.84 -1.06
C ASN A 371 39.06 -1.03 0.46
N ASN A 372 38.81 -0.01 1.28
CA ASN A 372 38.84 -0.13 2.74
C ASN A 372 37.48 -0.52 3.33
N TYR A 373 36.44 -0.68 2.50
CA TYR A 373 35.09 -0.99 2.94
C TYR A 373 34.76 -2.48 2.76
N LYS A 374 34.55 -3.19 3.87
CA LYS A 374 34.27 -4.64 3.92
C LYS A 374 33.14 -5.06 2.96
N ILE A 375 31.99 -4.39 3.06
CA ILE A 375 30.78 -4.71 2.27
C ILE A 375 31.07 -4.58 0.77
N HIS A 376 31.75 -3.51 0.32
CA HIS A 376 32.17 -3.36 -1.08
C HIS A 376 33.05 -4.53 -1.54
N ASN A 377 34.09 -4.85 -0.76
CA ASN A 377 35.04 -5.91 -1.10
C ASN A 377 34.36 -7.28 -1.18
N GLU A 378 33.42 -7.58 -0.28
CA GLU A 378 32.68 -8.84 -0.29
C GLU A 378 31.73 -8.95 -1.49
N ILE A 379 30.95 -7.90 -1.79
CA ILE A 379 30.05 -7.89 -2.95
C ILE A 379 30.85 -8.02 -4.25
N ARG A 380 31.97 -7.28 -4.36
CA ARG A 380 32.85 -7.32 -5.53
C ARG A 380 33.48 -8.69 -5.73
N SER A 381 34.08 -9.26 -4.67
CA SER A 381 34.77 -10.55 -4.77
C SER A 381 33.84 -11.73 -5.07
N ARG A 382 32.57 -11.63 -4.68
CA ARG A 382 31.52 -12.61 -5.02
C ARG A 382 30.86 -12.35 -6.38
N GLY A 383 31.18 -11.23 -7.04
CA GLY A 383 30.57 -10.85 -8.32
C GLY A 383 29.09 -10.51 -8.20
N TYR A 384 28.66 -9.98 -7.05
CA TYR A 384 27.27 -9.65 -6.75
C TYR A 384 26.81 -8.28 -7.26
N TYR A 385 27.70 -7.47 -7.86
CA TYR A 385 27.27 -6.25 -8.54
C TYR A 385 26.56 -6.56 -9.86
N ILE A 386 25.55 -5.73 -10.16
CA ILE A 386 24.98 -5.59 -11.51
C ILE A 386 26.13 -5.31 -12.48
N LYS A 387 26.02 -5.81 -13.72
CA LYS A 387 27.06 -5.63 -14.73
C LYS A 387 26.67 -4.59 -15.78
N ASN A 388 27.65 -3.95 -16.38
CA ASN A 388 27.47 -3.26 -17.66
C ASN A 388 27.31 -4.29 -18.79
N LYS A 389 26.87 -3.84 -19.96
CA LYS A 389 26.76 -4.68 -21.18
C LYS A 389 28.07 -5.36 -21.62
N ASP A 390 29.24 -4.83 -21.22
CA ASP A 390 30.56 -5.39 -21.51
C ASP A 390 31.05 -6.39 -20.45
N GLY A 391 30.26 -6.62 -19.39
CA GLY A 391 30.55 -7.56 -18.30
C GLY A 391 31.32 -6.97 -17.12
N GLY A 392 31.71 -5.69 -17.16
CA GLY A 392 32.28 -4.99 -16.00
C GLY A 392 31.25 -4.73 -14.90
N ASP A 393 31.68 -4.50 -13.65
CA ASP A 393 30.76 -4.05 -12.58
C ASP A 393 30.13 -2.70 -12.98
N TYR A 394 28.82 -2.57 -12.81
CA TYR A 394 28.13 -1.30 -12.99
C TYR A 394 28.54 -0.35 -11.86
N GLU A 395 29.10 0.80 -12.23
CA GLU A 395 29.44 1.89 -11.32
C GLU A 395 28.70 3.16 -11.74
N GLY A 396 27.99 3.75 -10.80
CA GLY A 396 27.27 5.01 -10.96
C GLY A 396 27.59 5.97 -9.82
N TRP A 397 26.95 7.14 -9.82
CA TRP A 397 27.08 8.13 -8.76
C TRP A 397 25.80 8.17 -7.94
N CYS A 398 25.95 8.19 -6.62
CA CYS A 398 24.86 8.43 -5.66
C CYS A 398 25.42 9.18 -4.43
N TRP A 399 24.79 9.09 -3.27
CA TRP A 399 25.22 9.77 -2.04
C TRP A 399 26.70 9.59 -1.67
N PRO A 400 27.33 8.40 -1.77
CA PRO A 400 28.74 8.23 -1.45
C PRO A 400 29.71 8.67 -2.56
N GLY A 401 29.24 9.28 -3.65
CA GLY A 401 30.00 9.46 -4.88
C GLY A 401 29.94 8.19 -5.73
N SER A 402 31.09 7.69 -6.18
CA SER A 402 31.14 6.41 -6.93
C SER A 402 30.61 5.25 -6.10
N ALA A 403 29.63 4.53 -6.65
CA ALA A 403 28.93 3.43 -6.01
C ALA A 403 28.69 2.28 -7.00
N GLY A 404 28.85 1.05 -6.52
CA GLY A 404 28.36 -0.15 -7.20
C GLY A 404 26.97 -0.54 -6.71
N TYR A 405 26.18 -1.18 -7.56
CA TYR A 405 24.78 -1.53 -7.27
C TYR A 405 24.60 -3.04 -7.17
N PRO A 406 24.31 -3.59 -5.99
CA PRO A 406 24.17 -5.03 -5.81
C PRO A 406 22.99 -5.60 -6.61
N ASP A 407 23.15 -6.77 -7.20
CA ASP A 407 22.11 -7.42 -8.00
C ASP A 407 21.14 -8.20 -7.10
N PHE A 408 20.15 -7.50 -6.55
CA PHE A 408 19.11 -8.07 -5.68
C PHE A 408 18.18 -9.06 -6.39
N THR A 409 18.24 -9.18 -7.72
CA THR A 409 17.47 -10.20 -8.46
C THR A 409 18.01 -11.61 -8.19
N ARG A 410 19.28 -11.72 -7.79
CA ARG A 410 19.92 -12.98 -7.41
C ARG A 410 19.59 -13.37 -5.98
N GLU A 411 19.19 -14.62 -5.80
CA GLU A 411 18.86 -15.18 -4.49
C GLU A 411 20.07 -15.21 -3.54
N ASP A 412 21.26 -15.52 -4.04
CA ASP A 412 22.48 -15.61 -3.24
C ASP A 412 23.02 -14.24 -2.76
N MET A 413 22.77 -13.18 -3.53
CA MET A 413 22.98 -11.80 -3.09
C MET A 413 21.96 -11.43 -2.01
N ARG A 414 20.65 -11.70 -2.20
CA ARG A 414 19.63 -11.42 -1.16
C ARG A 414 19.95 -12.14 0.15
N ALA A 415 20.32 -13.42 0.09
CA ALA A 415 20.72 -14.18 1.27
C ALA A 415 21.95 -13.59 1.98
N TRP A 416 22.95 -13.15 1.22
CA TRP A 416 24.10 -12.46 1.79
C TRP A 416 23.72 -11.12 2.42
N TRP A 417 22.89 -10.31 1.76
CA TRP A 417 22.38 -9.05 2.30
C TRP A 417 21.62 -9.25 3.61
N ALA A 418 20.71 -10.21 3.66
CA ALA A 418 19.99 -10.57 4.87
C ALA A 418 20.95 -10.92 6.02
N SER A 419 22.02 -11.66 5.74
CA SER A 419 23.03 -12.02 6.75
C SER A 419 23.81 -10.82 7.30
N MET A 420 23.91 -9.71 6.56
CA MET A 420 24.60 -8.50 7.03
C MET A 420 23.84 -7.78 8.15
N PHE A 421 22.56 -8.08 8.37
CA PHE A 421 21.76 -7.51 9.48
C PHE A 421 21.96 -8.24 10.81
N ALA A 422 22.71 -9.35 10.84
CA ALA A 422 23.06 -10.02 12.10
C ALA A 422 23.84 -9.04 13.01
N TYR A 423 23.59 -9.08 14.32
CA TYR A 423 24.15 -8.10 15.27
C TYR A 423 25.68 -8.08 15.33
N ASP A 424 26.33 -9.18 14.96
CA ASP A 424 27.78 -9.32 14.84
C ASP A 424 28.32 -8.85 13.49
N GLN A 425 27.48 -8.74 12.46
CA GLN A 425 27.85 -8.19 11.15
C GLN A 425 27.56 -6.69 11.06
N TYR A 426 26.40 -6.25 11.53
CA TYR A 426 26.06 -4.83 11.69
C TYR A 426 26.38 -4.39 13.11
N GLU A 427 27.68 -4.19 13.37
CA GLU A 427 28.17 -3.78 14.67
C GLU A 427 27.52 -2.47 15.14
N GLY A 428 27.26 -2.37 16.44
CA GLY A 428 26.62 -1.20 17.05
C GLY A 428 25.09 -1.27 17.11
N THR A 429 24.46 -2.20 16.38
CA THR A 429 23.00 -2.39 16.39
C THR A 429 22.49 -3.18 17.60
N MET A 430 21.18 -3.07 17.86
CA MET A 430 20.43 -3.74 18.93
C MET A 430 19.02 -4.10 18.45
N GLU A 431 18.30 -4.90 19.23
CA GLU A 431 16.94 -5.41 18.91
C GLU A 431 15.89 -4.33 18.63
N ASN A 432 16.09 -3.10 19.13
CA ASN A 432 15.18 -1.98 18.89
C ASN A 432 15.51 -1.15 17.63
N LEU A 433 16.50 -1.54 16.82
CA LEU A 433 16.84 -0.88 15.56
C LEU A 433 16.17 -1.59 14.37
N TYR A 434 15.41 -0.86 13.56
CA TYR A 434 14.78 -1.33 12.32
C TYR A 434 15.37 -0.59 11.12
N THR A 435 14.86 -0.84 9.91
CA THR A 435 15.53 -0.38 8.68
C THR A 435 14.60 0.38 7.74
N TRP A 436 15.19 1.35 7.06
CA TRP A 436 14.60 2.07 5.95
C TRP A 436 15.44 1.80 4.70
N ASN A 437 14.83 1.31 3.64
CA ASN A 437 15.44 1.25 2.32
C ASN A 437 14.95 2.43 1.49
N ASP A 438 15.87 3.33 1.15
CA ASP A 438 15.63 4.42 0.22
C ASP A 438 16.42 4.18 -1.08
N MET A 439 16.23 5.05 -2.07
CA MET A 439 17.02 5.09 -3.30
C MET A 439 17.02 3.76 -4.08
N ASN A 440 15.99 2.95 -3.89
CA ASN A 440 15.94 1.55 -4.32
C ASN A 440 15.14 1.33 -5.60
N GLU A 441 14.93 2.37 -6.40
CA GLU A 441 14.34 2.28 -7.73
C GLU A 441 15.11 1.35 -8.68
N PRO A 442 16.47 1.43 -8.86
CA PRO A 442 17.50 2.17 -8.11
C PRO A 442 17.72 3.62 -8.57
N SER A 443 17.97 4.53 -7.63
CA SER A 443 18.38 5.91 -7.95
C SER A 443 19.88 5.98 -8.29
N VAL A 444 20.18 6.52 -9.48
CA VAL A 444 21.54 6.70 -10.01
C VAL A 444 21.67 8.13 -10.54
N PHE A 445 22.33 9.02 -9.80
CA PHE A 445 22.34 10.47 -10.08
C PHE A 445 22.87 10.86 -11.45
N ASN A 446 23.81 10.08 -11.98
CA ASN A 446 24.39 10.28 -13.30
C ASN A 446 23.85 9.29 -14.35
N GLY A 447 22.77 8.57 -14.06
CA GLY A 447 22.12 7.65 -14.98
C GLY A 447 20.99 8.30 -15.78
N PRO A 448 20.52 7.66 -16.87
CA PRO A 448 19.34 8.12 -17.59
C PRO A 448 18.14 8.19 -16.64
N GLU A 449 17.42 9.31 -16.66
CA GLU A 449 16.24 9.53 -15.81
C GLU A 449 16.51 9.32 -14.30
N VAL A 450 17.76 9.50 -13.86
CA VAL A 450 18.17 9.25 -12.46
C VAL A 450 18.04 7.76 -12.08
N THR A 451 18.14 6.85 -13.04
CA THR A 451 18.17 5.41 -12.78
C THR A 451 19.22 4.68 -13.63
N MET A 452 19.28 3.36 -13.48
CA MET A 452 20.23 2.47 -14.14
C MET A 452 20.05 2.47 -15.68
N HIS A 453 21.14 2.20 -16.40
CA HIS A 453 21.06 2.02 -17.85
C HIS A 453 20.23 0.77 -18.20
N LYS A 454 19.35 0.87 -19.20
CA LYS A 454 18.46 -0.23 -19.62
C LYS A 454 19.22 -1.48 -20.06
N ASP A 455 20.39 -1.33 -20.67
CA ASP A 455 21.27 -2.40 -21.14
C ASP A 455 22.29 -2.89 -20.08
N ALA A 456 22.13 -2.49 -18.81
CA ALA A 456 22.82 -3.14 -17.70
C ALA A 456 22.30 -4.57 -17.50
N MET A 457 23.14 -5.47 -17.01
CA MET A 457 22.88 -6.91 -16.99
C MET A 457 22.73 -7.45 -15.56
N HIS A 458 21.60 -8.12 -15.33
CA HIS A 458 21.25 -8.89 -14.15
C HIS A 458 21.33 -10.39 -14.49
N GLY A 459 22.55 -10.93 -14.43
CA GLY A 459 22.82 -12.27 -14.95
C GLY A 459 22.58 -12.34 -16.46
N ALA A 460 21.45 -12.94 -16.87
CA ALA A 460 21.07 -13.10 -18.27
C ALA A 460 19.94 -12.16 -18.72
N TRP A 461 19.42 -11.32 -17.82
CA TRP A 461 18.37 -10.35 -18.08
C TRP A 461 18.95 -8.95 -18.20
N GLU A 462 18.35 -8.11 -19.05
CA GLU A 462 18.63 -6.68 -19.08
C GLU A 462 17.91 -5.98 -17.92
N HIS A 463 18.39 -4.80 -17.54
CA HIS A 463 17.74 -3.99 -16.52
C HIS A 463 16.32 -3.61 -16.93
N ARG A 464 16.09 -3.36 -18.23
CA ARG A 464 14.74 -3.08 -18.77
C ARG A 464 13.71 -4.17 -18.45
N ASP A 465 14.13 -5.42 -18.27
CA ASP A 465 13.23 -6.55 -18.02
C ASP A 465 12.77 -6.62 -16.56
N LEU A 466 13.57 -6.07 -15.63
CA LEU A 466 13.45 -6.31 -14.18
C LEU A 466 13.37 -5.01 -13.36
N HIS A 467 13.40 -3.85 -14.00
CA HIS A 467 13.52 -2.55 -13.36
C HIS A 467 12.52 -2.36 -12.20
N ASN A 468 11.21 -2.55 -12.47
CA ASN A 468 10.19 -2.27 -11.47
C ASN A 468 10.20 -3.24 -10.27
N ILE A 469 10.89 -4.39 -10.34
CA ILE A 469 10.99 -5.36 -9.24
C ILE A 469 12.30 -5.27 -8.46
N TYR A 470 13.23 -4.39 -8.85
CA TYR A 470 14.50 -4.22 -8.13
C TYR A 470 14.27 -3.79 -6.67
N GLY A 471 13.51 -2.70 -6.47
CA GLY A 471 13.18 -2.18 -5.13
C GLY A 471 12.42 -3.17 -4.24
N PHE A 472 11.52 -3.95 -4.84
CA PHE A 472 10.81 -5.05 -4.18
C PHE A 472 11.79 -6.08 -3.60
N TYR A 473 12.85 -6.46 -4.33
CA TYR A 473 13.84 -7.42 -3.85
C TYR A 473 14.77 -6.84 -2.78
N VAL A 474 15.05 -5.53 -2.81
CA VAL A 474 15.79 -4.85 -1.73
C VAL A 474 15.01 -4.94 -0.43
N GLN A 475 13.72 -4.57 -0.46
CA GLN A 475 12.85 -4.61 0.72
C GLN A 475 12.71 -6.04 1.26
N MET A 476 12.52 -7.02 0.37
CA MET A 476 12.44 -8.45 0.72
C MET A 476 13.69 -8.90 1.48
N ALA A 477 14.88 -8.67 0.92
CA ALA A 477 16.14 -9.12 1.51
C ALA A 477 16.40 -8.45 2.87
N THR A 478 16.05 -7.17 3.01
CA THR A 478 16.16 -6.43 4.29
C THR A 478 15.18 -7.00 5.33
N ALA A 479 13.92 -7.23 4.96
CA ALA A 479 12.92 -7.80 5.87
C ALA A 479 13.34 -9.20 6.34
N GLU A 480 13.85 -10.03 5.44
CA GLU A 480 14.42 -11.35 5.77
C GLU A 480 15.61 -11.22 6.73
N GLY A 481 16.50 -10.24 6.55
CA GLY A 481 17.60 -9.97 7.47
C GLY A 481 17.15 -9.63 8.89
N LEU A 482 16.11 -8.79 9.03
CA LEU A 482 15.54 -8.43 10.33
C LEU A 482 14.87 -9.62 11.04
N VAL A 483 14.25 -10.53 10.27
CA VAL A 483 13.71 -11.78 10.80
C VAL A 483 14.85 -12.71 11.23
N GLN A 484 15.86 -12.89 10.39
CA GLN A 484 17.00 -13.79 10.63
C GLN A 484 17.80 -13.41 11.87
N ARG A 485 18.11 -12.12 12.07
CA ARG A 485 18.88 -11.67 13.25
C ARG A 485 18.18 -11.93 14.59
N SER A 486 16.86 -12.14 14.59
CA SER A 486 16.08 -12.49 15.78
C SER A 486 15.93 -14.00 15.99
N GLY A 487 16.48 -14.83 15.09
CA GLY A 487 16.25 -16.27 15.07
C GLY A 487 14.85 -16.66 14.57
N GLY A 488 14.20 -15.81 13.78
CA GLY A 488 12.86 -16.07 13.25
C GLY A 488 11.71 -15.78 14.23
N VAL A 489 11.96 -14.97 15.26
CA VAL A 489 10.97 -14.66 16.31
C VAL A 489 10.26 -13.35 16.05
N GLU A 490 11.01 -12.30 15.74
CA GLU A 490 10.53 -10.92 15.63
C GLU A 490 10.01 -10.60 14.24
N ARG A 491 8.87 -9.90 14.17
CA ARG A 491 8.35 -9.39 12.89
C ARG A 491 9.20 -8.21 12.41
N PRO A 492 9.47 -8.12 11.10
CA PRO A 492 10.27 -7.02 10.56
C PRO A 492 9.44 -5.74 10.50
N PHE A 493 10.13 -4.60 10.52
CA PHE A 493 9.60 -3.34 10.02
C PHE A 493 10.64 -2.75 9.06
N VAL A 494 10.26 -2.65 7.79
CA VAL A 494 11.05 -2.06 6.72
C VAL A 494 10.19 -1.06 5.98
N LEU A 495 10.63 0.19 5.92
CA LEU A 495 10.06 1.19 5.02
C LEU A 495 10.82 1.13 3.68
N THR A 496 10.11 1.14 2.56
CA THR A 496 10.70 1.17 1.21
C THR A 496 10.17 2.34 0.39
N ARG A 497 11.00 2.92 -0.49
CA ARG A 497 10.57 3.95 -1.45
C ARG A 497 10.00 3.29 -2.70
N ALA A 498 10.82 2.49 -3.36
CA ALA A 498 10.41 1.72 -4.53
C ALA A 498 9.73 0.41 -4.13
N PHE A 499 8.69 0.04 -4.88
CA PHE A 499 7.87 -1.13 -4.63
C PHE A 499 7.26 -1.69 -5.91
N PHE A 500 6.78 -2.93 -5.83
CA PHE A 500 6.03 -3.59 -6.87
C PHE A 500 4.81 -4.33 -6.29
N ALA A 501 4.00 -4.96 -7.15
CA ALA A 501 3.02 -5.95 -6.69
C ALA A 501 3.69 -6.95 -5.70
N GLY A 502 3.09 -7.21 -4.55
CA GLY A 502 3.66 -8.11 -3.54
C GLY A 502 4.54 -7.42 -2.47
N SER A 503 4.94 -6.16 -2.64
CA SER A 503 5.70 -5.42 -1.61
C SER A 503 4.96 -5.29 -0.28
N GLN A 504 3.63 -5.41 -0.27
CA GLN A 504 2.84 -5.44 0.96
C GLN A 504 3.27 -6.54 1.94
N ARG A 505 3.97 -7.60 1.49
CA ARG A 505 4.46 -8.69 2.34
C ARG A 505 5.69 -8.33 3.18
N TYR A 506 6.33 -7.19 2.93
CA TYR A 506 7.65 -6.89 3.51
C TYR A 506 7.71 -5.62 4.36
N GLY A 507 6.62 -4.85 4.43
CA GLY A 507 6.53 -3.71 5.35
C GLY A 507 5.68 -2.57 4.83
N ALA A 508 6.19 -1.35 5.03
CA ALA A 508 5.54 -0.09 4.69
C ALA A 508 6.12 0.54 3.44
N VAL A 509 5.34 1.42 2.80
CA VAL A 509 5.78 2.35 1.75
C VAL A 509 5.43 3.78 2.17
N TRP A 510 6.09 4.76 1.57
CA TRP A 510 5.66 6.16 1.64
C TRP A 510 5.77 6.82 0.27
N THR A 511 5.09 7.95 0.09
CA THR A 511 4.94 8.61 -1.22
C THR A 511 6.14 9.45 -1.67
N GLY A 512 7.35 9.12 -1.17
CA GLY A 512 8.58 9.84 -1.47
C GLY A 512 8.58 11.33 -1.09
N ASP A 513 9.37 12.10 -1.86
CA ASP A 513 9.80 13.46 -1.53
C ASP A 513 8.74 14.53 -1.88
N ASN A 514 7.68 14.59 -1.08
CA ASN A 514 6.60 15.59 -1.23
C ASN A 514 7.02 17.01 -0.81
N ALA A 515 6.19 18.02 -1.07
CA ALA A 515 6.48 19.42 -0.69
C ALA A 515 5.60 19.92 0.45
N ALA A 516 6.11 20.84 1.27
CA ALA A 516 5.40 21.50 2.37
C ALA A 516 4.35 22.51 1.87
N GLU A 517 3.36 22.03 1.12
CA GLU A 517 2.29 22.80 0.48
C GLU A 517 0.93 22.11 0.67
N TRP A 518 -0.14 22.90 0.69
CA TRP A 518 -1.50 22.41 0.95
C TRP A 518 -1.98 21.38 -0.07
N ASP A 519 -1.61 21.52 -1.35
CA ASP A 519 -2.00 20.54 -2.36
C ASP A 519 -1.27 19.20 -2.20
N HIS A 520 -0.04 19.18 -1.66
CA HIS A 520 0.65 17.94 -1.29
C HIS A 520 0.06 17.29 -0.03
N LEU A 521 -0.47 18.08 0.90
CA LEU A 521 -1.30 17.55 1.99
C LEU A 521 -2.55 16.88 1.41
N LYS A 522 -3.27 17.57 0.50
CA LYS A 522 -4.50 17.06 -0.12
C LYS A 522 -4.25 15.79 -0.93
N ILE A 523 -3.24 15.77 -1.81
CA ILE A 523 -2.93 14.63 -2.69
C ILE A 523 -2.50 13.37 -1.90
N SER A 524 -2.04 13.51 -0.66
CA SER A 524 -1.65 12.37 0.16
C SER A 524 -2.80 11.37 0.37
N ILE A 525 -4.06 11.85 0.35
CA ILE A 525 -5.26 11.03 0.51
C ILE A 525 -5.46 10.12 -0.72
N PRO A 526 -5.66 10.62 -1.96
CA PRO A 526 -5.84 9.76 -3.12
C PRO A 526 -4.65 8.83 -3.38
N MET A 527 -3.41 9.25 -3.10
CA MET A 527 -2.22 8.40 -3.25
C MET A 527 -2.24 7.21 -2.26
N CYS A 528 -2.54 7.44 -0.98
CA CYS A 528 -2.66 6.33 -0.02
C CYS A 528 -3.84 5.41 -0.33
N LEU A 529 -4.95 5.97 -0.83
CA LEU A 529 -6.13 5.21 -1.23
C LEU A 529 -5.84 4.32 -2.44
N SER A 530 -5.14 4.82 -3.47
CA SER A 530 -4.80 4.05 -4.67
C SER A 530 -3.89 2.86 -4.33
N LEU A 531 -2.90 3.06 -3.46
CA LEU A 531 -2.02 1.99 -2.93
C LEU A 531 -2.80 0.95 -2.12
N GLY A 532 -3.71 1.39 -1.26
CA GLY A 532 -4.59 0.50 -0.49
C GLY A 532 -5.44 -0.41 -1.38
N LEU A 533 -6.03 0.12 -2.46
CA LEU A 533 -6.85 -0.63 -3.41
C LEU A 533 -6.08 -1.76 -4.12
N VAL A 534 -4.75 -1.63 -4.24
CA VAL A 534 -3.88 -2.63 -4.87
C VAL A 534 -3.01 -3.38 -3.85
N GLY A 535 -3.50 -3.48 -2.61
CA GLY A 535 -2.98 -4.37 -1.57
C GLY A 535 -1.89 -3.78 -0.66
N ILE A 536 -1.32 -2.62 -1.00
CA ILE A 536 -0.33 -1.94 -0.16
C ILE A 536 -1.04 -1.05 0.85
N SER A 537 -1.48 -1.67 1.96
CA SER A 537 -2.27 -0.98 2.99
C SER A 537 -1.44 -0.16 3.96
N PHE A 538 -0.14 -0.46 4.09
CA PHE A 538 0.75 0.26 5.01
C PHE A 538 1.46 1.43 4.33
N CYS A 539 0.69 2.47 4.00
CA CYS A 539 1.14 3.65 3.27
C CYS A 539 0.92 4.95 4.07
N GLY A 540 1.73 5.97 3.79
CA GLY A 540 1.58 7.33 4.31
C GLY A 540 2.43 8.32 3.50
N ALA A 541 2.26 9.62 3.78
CA ALA A 541 3.09 10.69 3.22
C ALA A 541 3.85 11.43 4.34
N ASP A 542 4.96 12.07 4.01
CA ASP A 542 5.76 12.77 5.01
C ASP A 542 5.01 13.97 5.60
N VAL A 543 4.76 13.89 6.91
CA VAL A 543 4.01 14.90 7.66
C VAL A 543 4.80 16.21 7.71
N GLY A 544 4.16 17.27 7.21
CA GLY A 544 4.72 18.60 7.06
C GLY A 544 5.45 18.85 5.74
N GLY A 545 5.55 17.85 4.86
CA GLY A 545 6.13 17.95 3.52
C GLY A 545 7.66 17.95 3.51
N PHE A 546 8.29 17.05 2.77
CA PHE A 546 9.75 16.86 2.76
C PHE A 546 10.50 18.13 2.35
N PHE A 547 10.19 18.70 1.17
CA PHE A 547 10.74 19.96 0.71
C PHE A 547 10.03 21.18 1.32
N LYS A 548 10.69 22.34 1.31
CA LYS A 548 10.16 23.64 1.77
C LYS A 548 9.84 23.65 3.28
N SER A 549 9.29 24.76 3.77
CA SER A 549 8.95 24.96 5.20
C SER A 549 7.45 25.18 5.34
N PRO A 550 6.71 24.33 6.09
CA PRO A 550 5.29 24.52 6.27
C PRO A 550 5.00 25.73 7.17
N SER A 551 3.87 26.40 6.95
CA SER A 551 3.30 27.30 7.96
C SER A 551 2.89 26.49 9.21
N ALA A 552 2.75 27.16 10.35
CA ALA A 552 2.23 26.51 11.55
C ALA A 552 0.84 25.90 11.31
N GLU A 553 0.02 26.55 10.48
CA GLU A 553 -1.31 26.07 10.13
C GLU A 553 -1.23 24.76 9.34
N LEU A 554 -0.45 24.76 8.26
CA LEU A 554 -0.25 23.59 7.42
C LEU A 554 0.32 22.42 8.23
N LEU A 555 1.31 22.67 9.11
CA LEU A 555 1.91 21.61 9.91
C LEU A 555 0.89 20.94 10.82
N VAL A 556 0.07 21.71 11.56
CA VAL A 556 -0.98 21.15 12.42
C VAL A 556 -1.98 20.34 11.59
N ARG A 557 -2.46 20.86 10.44
CA ARG A 557 -3.38 20.12 9.56
C ARG A 557 -2.78 18.84 9.02
N TRP A 558 -1.47 18.84 8.77
CA TRP A 558 -0.77 17.65 8.34
C TRP A 558 -0.69 16.60 9.45
N TYR A 559 -0.42 16.99 10.70
CA TYR A 559 -0.48 16.05 11.83
C TYR A 559 -1.88 15.48 12.02
N GLN A 560 -2.92 16.29 11.85
CA GLN A 560 -4.32 15.84 11.92
C GLN A 560 -4.65 14.83 10.82
N THR A 561 -4.15 15.04 9.60
CA THR A 561 -4.34 14.12 8.46
C THR A 561 -3.53 12.84 8.64
N GLY A 562 -2.23 12.97 8.91
CA GLY A 562 -1.31 11.83 9.08
C GLY A 562 -1.65 10.93 10.26
N ALA A 563 -2.21 11.48 11.34
CA ALA A 563 -2.70 10.68 12.48
C ALA A 563 -3.77 9.65 12.06
N TYR A 564 -4.48 9.91 10.96
CA TYR A 564 -5.51 9.05 10.39
C TYR A 564 -5.08 8.30 9.11
N GLN A 565 -3.78 8.32 8.75
CA GLN A 565 -3.20 7.51 7.67
C GLN A 565 -2.45 6.28 8.23
N PRO A 566 -2.39 5.14 7.50
CA PRO A 566 -1.80 3.90 8.02
C PRO A 566 -0.35 4.02 8.52
N PHE A 567 0.54 4.63 7.73
CA PHE A 567 1.91 4.96 8.13
C PHE A 567 2.00 6.44 8.51
N PHE A 568 2.52 6.74 9.71
CA PHE A 568 2.48 8.09 10.27
C PHE A 568 3.89 8.58 10.68
N ARG A 569 4.58 9.23 9.74
CA ARG A 569 5.93 9.77 9.90
C ARG A 569 6.00 11.26 9.58
N ALA A 570 6.62 12.05 10.46
CA ALA A 570 7.13 13.37 10.08
C ALA A 570 8.58 13.23 9.62
N HIS A 571 8.89 13.79 8.46
CA HIS A 571 10.24 13.80 7.87
C HIS A 571 10.42 15.08 7.06
N ALA A 572 11.67 15.52 6.88
CA ALA A 572 12.03 16.83 6.34
C ALA A 572 13.39 16.81 5.65
N HIS A 573 13.52 17.55 4.54
CA HIS A 573 14.75 17.71 3.78
C HIS A 573 15.86 18.44 4.55
N LEU A 574 17.12 18.24 4.16
CA LEU A 574 18.33 18.80 4.79
C LEU A 574 18.25 20.30 5.05
N ASP A 575 17.86 21.06 4.03
CA ASP A 575 17.84 22.53 4.05
C ASP A 575 16.68 23.13 4.86
N THR A 576 15.80 22.30 5.41
CA THR A 576 14.64 22.79 6.17
C THR A 576 15.02 23.16 7.61
N PRO A 577 14.42 24.22 8.17
CA PRO A 577 14.48 24.48 9.61
C PRO A 577 13.99 23.26 10.40
N ARG A 578 14.47 23.14 11.65
CA ARG A 578 13.96 22.16 12.60
C ARG A 578 12.46 22.37 12.80
N ARG A 579 11.72 21.26 12.82
CA ARG A 579 10.26 21.27 12.93
C ARG A 579 9.70 20.12 13.77
N GLU A 580 10.46 19.70 14.78
CA GLU A 580 9.89 18.92 15.88
C GLU A 580 8.65 19.63 16.43
N PRO A 581 7.60 18.89 16.84
CA PRO A 581 6.25 19.42 16.97
C PRO A 581 6.08 20.52 18.03
N TRP A 582 7.06 20.70 18.92
CA TRP A 582 7.05 21.74 19.94
C TRP A 582 7.63 23.09 19.51
N LEU A 583 8.21 23.18 18.31
CA LEU A 583 8.90 24.39 17.83
C LEU A 583 7.97 25.48 17.28
N PHE A 584 6.66 25.22 17.19
CA PHE A 584 5.67 26.14 16.58
C PHE A 584 4.82 26.89 17.62
N GLY A 585 5.34 27.04 18.85
CA GLY A 585 4.66 27.72 19.95
C GLY A 585 3.61 26.85 20.66
N PRO A 586 3.29 27.17 21.93
CA PRO A 586 2.56 26.27 22.82
C PRO A 586 1.15 25.90 22.34
N GLU A 587 0.46 26.80 21.62
CA GLU A 587 -0.87 26.55 21.07
C GLU A 587 -0.85 25.46 19.98
N ASN A 588 0.04 25.59 18.99
CA ASN A 588 0.19 24.60 17.92
C ASN A 588 0.74 23.28 18.46
N THR A 589 1.67 23.33 19.42
CA THR A 589 2.16 22.14 20.12
C THR A 589 1.01 21.37 20.77
N ALA A 590 0.05 22.05 21.40
CA ALA A 590 -1.11 21.40 22.02
C ALA A 590 -2.05 20.76 20.99
N LEU A 591 -2.23 21.40 19.83
CA LEU A 591 -3.05 20.88 18.74
C LEU A 591 -2.41 19.64 18.09
N ILE A 592 -1.11 19.68 17.85
CA ILE A 592 -0.34 18.52 17.34
C ILE A 592 -0.35 17.39 18.37
N ARG A 593 -0.09 17.71 19.65
CA ARG A 593 -0.18 16.75 20.74
C ARG A 593 -1.51 16.01 20.72
N GLU A 594 -2.62 16.73 20.60
CA GLU A 594 -3.95 16.12 20.60
C GLU A 594 -4.16 15.19 19.39
N ALA A 595 -3.74 15.60 18.18
CA ALA A 595 -3.81 14.73 17.00
C ALA A 595 -3.02 13.43 17.19
N VAL A 596 -1.79 13.53 17.69
CA VAL A 596 -0.96 12.36 17.97
C VAL A 596 -1.61 11.50 19.07
N ARG A 597 -2.10 12.09 20.17
CA ARG A 597 -2.77 11.34 21.25
C ARG A 597 -4.01 10.61 20.73
N GLN A 598 -4.81 11.19 19.84
CA GLN A 598 -5.94 10.50 19.21
C GLN A 598 -5.50 9.24 18.46
N ARG A 599 -4.43 9.32 17.66
CA ARG A 599 -3.80 8.14 17.03
C ARG A 599 -3.46 7.08 18.06
N TYR A 600 -2.81 7.44 19.17
CA TYR A 600 -2.46 6.49 20.23
C TYR A 600 -3.69 5.84 20.89
N THR A 601 -4.77 6.60 21.11
CA THR A 601 -6.01 6.00 21.65
C THR A 601 -6.66 4.99 20.71
N LEU A 602 -6.47 5.17 19.40
CA LEU A 602 -7.01 4.33 18.33
C LEU A 602 -6.09 3.16 17.94
N LEU A 603 -4.89 3.03 18.52
CA LEU A 603 -3.98 1.92 18.20
C LEU A 603 -4.64 0.53 18.25
N PRO A 604 -5.51 0.20 19.22
CA PRO A 604 -6.22 -1.09 19.19
C PRO A 604 -7.05 -1.31 17.92
N TYR A 605 -7.73 -0.27 17.45
CA TYR A 605 -8.53 -0.33 16.23
C TYR A 605 -7.63 -0.42 14.99
N TRP A 606 -6.59 0.43 14.89
CA TRP A 606 -5.62 0.36 13.81
C TRP A 606 -4.98 -1.03 13.69
N TYR A 607 -4.53 -1.57 14.82
CA TYR A 607 -3.86 -2.87 14.86
C TYR A 607 -4.80 -4.03 14.48
N GLN A 608 -6.06 -3.96 14.92
CA GLN A 608 -7.11 -4.86 14.44
C GLN A 608 -7.33 -4.72 12.92
N GLN A 609 -7.32 -3.51 12.35
CA GLN A 609 -7.44 -3.33 10.89
C GLN A 609 -6.22 -3.90 10.14
N PHE A 610 -5.01 -3.79 10.69
CA PHE A 610 -3.82 -4.45 10.14
C PHE A 610 -3.93 -5.98 10.19
N TYR A 611 -4.50 -6.55 11.27
CA TYR A 611 -4.81 -7.98 11.32
C TYR A 611 -5.83 -8.36 10.24
N HIS A 612 -6.88 -7.57 10.04
CA HIS A 612 -7.84 -7.78 8.95
C HIS A 612 -7.17 -7.76 7.58
N ALA A 613 -6.39 -6.73 7.26
CA ALA A 613 -5.65 -6.62 6.00
C ALA A 613 -4.69 -7.81 5.79
N HIS A 614 -4.02 -8.27 6.85
CA HIS A 614 -3.18 -9.46 6.82
C HIS A 614 -3.98 -10.75 6.55
N ARG A 615 -5.20 -10.87 7.04
CA ARG A 615 -6.03 -12.08 6.90
C ARG A 615 -6.85 -12.11 5.61
N THR A 616 -7.27 -10.97 5.10
CA THR A 616 -8.26 -10.87 4.00
C THR A 616 -7.73 -10.19 2.74
N GLY A 617 -6.70 -9.35 2.86
CA GLY A 617 -6.24 -8.47 1.78
C GLY A 617 -7.11 -7.22 1.59
N GLU A 618 -8.12 -6.98 2.44
CA GLU A 618 -8.91 -5.75 2.37
C GLU A 618 -8.08 -4.53 2.80
N PRO A 619 -8.25 -3.36 2.13
CA PRO A 619 -7.56 -2.14 2.52
C PRO A 619 -7.95 -1.66 3.92
N ILE A 620 -6.99 -1.04 4.62
CA ILE A 620 -7.23 -0.39 5.90
C ILE A 620 -7.91 0.97 5.68
N MET A 621 -7.28 1.83 4.88
CA MET A 621 -7.81 3.12 4.46
C MET A 621 -8.60 2.89 3.16
N ARG A 622 -9.91 3.14 3.16
CA ARG A 622 -10.83 2.75 2.08
C ARG A 622 -11.51 3.96 1.45
N PRO A 623 -11.58 4.03 0.11
CA PRO A 623 -12.54 4.92 -0.54
C PRO A 623 -13.96 4.52 -0.15
N LEU A 624 -14.87 5.50 -0.06
CA LEU A 624 -16.25 5.23 0.37
C LEU A 624 -16.95 4.19 -0.52
N TRP A 625 -16.70 4.20 -1.83
CA TRP A 625 -17.32 3.26 -2.79
C TRP A 625 -17.06 1.78 -2.46
N VAL A 626 -15.99 1.47 -1.72
CA VAL A 626 -15.69 0.09 -1.28
C VAL A 626 -16.76 -0.46 -0.33
N GLU A 627 -17.26 0.38 0.58
CA GLU A 627 -18.34 0.01 1.51
C GLU A 627 -19.74 0.42 1.00
N TYR A 628 -19.79 1.36 0.05
CA TYR A 628 -21.03 1.84 -0.58
C TYR A 628 -21.01 1.63 -2.10
N PRO A 629 -20.87 0.37 -2.59
CA PRO A 629 -20.67 0.08 -4.02
C PRO A 629 -21.89 0.38 -4.89
N GLN A 630 -23.05 0.65 -4.30
CA GLN A 630 -24.29 1.00 -5.00
C GLN A 630 -24.58 2.50 -4.99
N ASP A 631 -23.68 3.32 -4.45
CA ASP A 631 -23.84 4.76 -4.31
C ASP A 631 -22.88 5.52 -5.24
N PRO A 632 -23.31 5.91 -6.45
CA PRO A 632 -22.45 6.57 -7.43
C PRO A 632 -21.87 7.90 -6.95
N ALA A 633 -22.48 8.54 -5.95
CA ALA A 633 -21.95 9.78 -5.36
C ALA A 633 -20.56 9.57 -4.75
N THR A 634 -20.21 8.32 -4.40
CA THR A 634 -18.94 7.97 -3.74
C THR A 634 -17.82 7.61 -4.71
N PHE A 635 -18.11 7.42 -6.00
CA PHE A 635 -17.15 6.81 -6.94
C PHE A 635 -16.00 7.76 -7.30
N ALA A 636 -16.22 9.06 -7.21
CA ALA A 636 -15.21 10.09 -7.49
C ALA A 636 -14.69 10.80 -6.22
N LEU A 637 -15.14 10.41 -5.03
CA LEU A 637 -14.68 11.02 -3.77
C LEU A 637 -13.29 10.52 -3.41
N ASP A 638 -12.39 11.46 -3.14
CA ASP A 638 -10.99 11.17 -2.78
C ASP A 638 -10.38 12.13 -1.75
N ASP A 639 -11.19 12.99 -1.14
CA ASP A 639 -10.85 13.89 -0.04
C ASP A 639 -11.41 13.44 1.32
N GLU A 640 -12.19 12.35 1.34
CA GLU A 640 -12.63 11.65 2.53
C GLU A 640 -12.51 10.13 2.36
N PHE A 641 -12.37 9.43 3.48
CA PHE A 641 -12.10 8.01 3.48
C PHE A 641 -12.61 7.33 4.74
N LEU A 642 -12.71 6.01 4.67
CA LEU A 642 -12.96 5.17 5.83
C LEU A 642 -11.66 4.57 6.36
N ILE A 643 -11.58 4.37 7.67
CA ILE A 643 -10.63 3.43 8.29
C ILE A 643 -11.41 2.20 8.69
N GLY A 644 -11.06 1.06 8.10
CA GLY A 644 -11.92 -0.11 8.12
C GLY A 644 -13.29 0.24 7.53
N ARG A 645 -14.35 -0.24 8.17
CA ARG A 645 -15.73 0.10 7.78
C ARG A 645 -16.41 1.11 8.72
N ASP A 646 -15.74 1.49 9.81
CA ASP A 646 -16.40 2.04 11.01
C ASP A 646 -16.11 3.53 11.26
N LEU A 647 -15.00 4.10 10.76
CA LEU A 647 -14.65 5.51 10.95
C LEU A 647 -14.55 6.23 9.61
N LEU A 648 -15.36 7.26 9.38
CA LEU A 648 -15.21 8.20 8.27
C LEU A 648 -14.38 9.40 8.71
N VAL A 649 -13.41 9.78 7.89
CA VAL A 649 -12.46 10.87 8.14
C VAL A 649 -12.50 11.82 6.95
N HIS A 650 -12.68 13.11 7.20
CA HIS A 650 -12.59 14.17 6.19
C HIS A 650 -11.65 15.27 6.70
N PRO A 651 -10.33 15.13 6.51
CA PRO A 651 -9.35 16.08 7.04
C PRO A 651 -9.51 17.47 6.43
N VAL A 652 -9.10 18.51 7.17
CA VAL A 652 -9.05 19.88 6.64
C VAL A 652 -7.75 20.08 5.88
N THR A 653 -7.83 20.16 4.55
CA THR A 653 -6.65 20.25 3.66
C THR A 653 -6.58 21.57 2.89
N GLU A 654 -7.25 22.62 3.36
CA GLU A 654 -7.24 23.95 2.75
C GLU A 654 -6.89 25.03 3.78
N GLU A 655 -6.10 26.02 3.35
CA GLU A 655 -5.65 27.12 4.20
C GLU A 655 -6.79 28.01 4.67
N GLY A 656 -6.80 28.37 5.95
CA GLY A 656 -7.76 29.32 6.51
C GLY A 656 -9.20 28.80 6.57
N SER A 657 -9.43 27.50 6.32
CA SER A 657 -10.76 26.92 6.29
C SER A 657 -11.54 27.15 7.60
N ARG A 658 -12.85 27.36 7.45
CA ARG A 658 -13.83 27.56 8.53
C ARG A 658 -14.95 26.52 8.52
N GLY A 659 -14.97 25.68 7.50
CA GLY A 659 -15.83 24.52 7.43
C GLY A 659 -15.44 23.62 6.27
N VAL A 660 -15.84 22.36 6.37
CA VAL A 660 -15.71 21.37 5.30
C VAL A 660 -17.07 20.75 5.01
N THR A 661 -17.24 20.15 3.84
CA THR A 661 -18.49 19.45 3.49
C THR A 661 -18.18 17.98 3.26
N ALA A 662 -18.48 17.14 4.25
CA ALA A 662 -18.31 15.69 4.15
C ALA A 662 -19.59 15.05 3.58
N TYR A 663 -19.46 14.05 2.72
CA TYR A 663 -20.59 13.21 2.34
C TYR A 663 -20.70 12.06 3.33
N LEU A 664 -21.81 12.02 4.07
CA LEU A 664 -22.13 10.91 4.97
C LEU A 664 -22.97 9.90 4.19
N PRO A 665 -22.43 8.75 3.77
CA PRO A 665 -23.14 7.79 2.93
C PRO A 665 -24.16 6.94 3.72
N GLY A 666 -24.98 6.17 3.00
CA GLY A 666 -25.92 5.19 3.58
C GLY A 666 -27.27 5.77 4.01
N LYS A 667 -28.32 5.58 3.20
CA LYS A 667 -29.66 6.18 3.43
C LYS A 667 -30.31 5.77 4.76
N ASP A 668 -30.12 4.53 5.19
CA ASP A 668 -30.66 3.97 6.44
C ASP A 668 -29.59 3.88 7.54
N GLU A 669 -28.51 4.66 7.40
CA GLU A 669 -27.41 4.71 8.33
C GLU A 669 -27.38 6.00 9.15
N VAL A 670 -26.60 5.95 10.21
CA VAL A 670 -26.39 7.08 11.11
C VAL A 670 -24.89 7.17 11.41
N TRP A 671 -24.41 8.39 11.57
CA TRP A 671 -23.02 8.71 11.82
C TRP A 671 -22.92 9.57 13.07
N PHE A 672 -21.97 9.28 13.94
CA PHE A 672 -21.76 10.01 15.18
C PHE A 672 -20.43 10.75 15.11
N ASP A 673 -20.45 12.07 15.27
CA ASP A 673 -19.24 12.85 15.46
C ASP A 673 -18.48 12.30 16.69
N VAL A 674 -17.21 11.94 16.51
CA VAL A 674 -16.45 11.25 17.58
C VAL A 674 -16.06 12.15 18.75
N HIS A 675 -16.17 13.47 18.59
CA HIS A 675 -15.84 14.47 19.59
C HIS A 675 -17.09 14.98 20.31
N THR A 676 -18.15 15.28 19.56
CA THR A 676 -19.39 15.87 20.11
C THR A 676 -20.48 14.84 20.39
N PHE A 677 -20.35 13.63 19.86
CA PHE A 677 -21.36 12.57 19.85
C PHE A 677 -22.67 12.97 19.15
N GLN A 678 -22.68 14.09 18.41
CA GLN A 678 -23.84 14.48 17.63
C GLN A 678 -24.13 13.42 16.57
N LYS A 679 -25.40 13.02 16.50
CA LYS A 679 -25.91 12.05 15.53
C LYS A 679 -26.33 12.76 14.25
N HIS A 680 -25.89 12.23 13.12
CA HIS A 680 -26.27 12.63 11.77
C HIS A 680 -26.86 11.42 11.03
N ASN A 681 -27.83 11.64 10.15
CA ASN A 681 -28.32 10.59 9.25
C ASN A 681 -27.35 10.46 8.06
N GLY A 682 -27.31 9.32 7.37
CA GLY A 682 -26.56 9.19 6.13
C GLY A 682 -27.31 9.69 4.89
N ALA A 683 -26.72 9.42 3.72
CA ALA A 683 -27.09 9.95 2.41
C ALA A 683 -27.26 11.48 2.38
N GLN A 684 -26.31 12.22 2.98
CA GLN A 684 -26.33 13.68 2.97
C GLN A 684 -24.93 14.30 2.89
N ASN A 685 -24.86 15.49 2.28
CA ASN A 685 -23.71 16.38 2.40
C ASN A 685 -23.86 17.21 3.68
N LEU A 686 -22.94 17.04 4.63
CA LEU A 686 -22.95 17.73 5.91
C LEU A 686 -21.88 18.83 5.92
N TYR A 687 -22.30 20.08 6.05
CA TYR A 687 -21.39 21.18 6.35
C TYR A 687 -20.98 21.14 7.83
N ILE A 688 -19.68 21.08 8.07
CA ILE A 688 -19.08 20.93 9.40
C ILE A 688 -18.26 22.17 9.67
N PRO A 689 -18.65 23.04 10.62
CA PRO A 689 -17.79 24.15 11.05
C PRO A 689 -16.49 23.61 11.65
N VAL A 690 -15.35 24.12 11.18
CA VAL A 690 -14.03 23.69 11.69
C VAL A 690 -13.26 24.86 12.29
N THR A 691 -12.58 24.58 13.38
CA THR A 691 -11.51 25.41 13.94
C THR A 691 -10.19 24.70 13.75
N MET A 692 -9.11 25.30 14.24
CA MET A 692 -7.77 24.71 14.20
C MET A 692 -7.68 23.38 14.94
N SER A 693 -8.52 23.14 15.95
CA SER A 693 -8.55 21.90 16.74
C SER A 693 -9.45 20.82 16.14
N SER A 694 -10.30 21.16 15.18
CA SER A 694 -11.27 20.24 14.61
C SER A 694 -10.57 19.21 13.70
N ILE A 695 -10.86 17.93 13.93
CA ILE A 695 -10.54 16.82 13.03
C ILE A 695 -11.89 16.15 12.69
N PRO A 696 -12.48 16.41 11.52
CA PRO A 696 -13.78 15.85 11.18
C PRO A 696 -13.71 14.33 11.06
N VAL A 697 -14.27 13.64 12.05
CA VAL A 697 -14.27 12.17 12.15
C VAL A 697 -15.62 11.70 12.67
N PHE A 698 -16.18 10.70 12.01
CA PHE A 698 -17.50 10.15 12.31
C PHE A 698 -17.42 8.64 12.51
N GLN A 699 -17.99 8.15 13.61
CA GLN A 699 -18.19 6.73 13.83
C GLN A 699 -19.53 6.28 13.24
N ARG A 700 -19.49 5.24 12.40
CA ARG A 700 -20.67 4.62 11.79
C ARG A 700 -21.53 3.95 12.87
N GLY A 701 -22.83 4.20 12.87
CA GLY A 701 -23.79 3.46 13.67
C GLY A 701 -23.81 1.99 13.26
N GLY A 702 -23.81 1.09 14.23
CA GLY A 702 -23.61 -0.34 14.01
C GLY A 702 -22.21 -0.84 14.34
N SER A 703 -21.31 0.04 14.80
CA SER A 703 -19.91 -0.32 15.09
C SER A 703 -19.57 -0.33 16.59
N ILE A 704 -18.59 -1.14 16.96
CA ILE A 704 -17.96 -1.15 18.28
C ILE A 704 -16.46 -0.98 18.13
N ILE A 705 -15.92 0.14 18.63
CA ILE A 705 -14.50 0.48 18.49
C ILE A 705 -13.82 0.42 19.87
N PRO A 706 -12.86 -0.50 20.09
CA PRO A 706 -12.03 -0.50 21.29
C PRO A 706 -10.95 0.59 21.21
N ARG A 707 -10.75 1.32 22.31
CA ARG A 707 -9.72 2.35 22.45
C ARG A 707 -8.99 2.24 23.78
N LYS A 708 -7.72 2.62 23.85
CA LYS A 708 -6.96 2.76 25.11
C LYS A 708 -6.82 4.24 25.44
N LEU A 709 -7.64 4.76 26.35
CA LEU A 709 -7.67 6.22 26.63
C LEU A 709 -6.58 6.70 27.58
N ARG A 710 -5.81 5.78 28.17
CA ARG A 710 -4.63 6.09 28.96
C ARG A 710 -3.43 6.24 28.02
N VAL A 711 -3.34 7.38 27.34
CA VAL A 711 -2.22 7.65 26.44
C VAL A 711 -0.93 7.74 27.26
N ARG A 712 0.12 7.06 26.79
CA ARG A 712 1.46 7.05 27.37
C ARG A 712 2.49 7.41 26.30
N ARG A 713 3.76 7.52 26.69
CA ARG A 713 4.86 8.01 25.83
C ARG A 713 5.13 7.20 24.55
N SER A 714 4.75 5.92 24.51
CA SER A 714 4.90 5.01 23.36
C SER A 714 3.85 3.89 23.43
N SER A 715 3.65 3.17 22.33
CA SER A 715 2.66 2.09 22.25
C SER A 715 2.98 0.93 23.20
N SER A 716 4.27 0.57 23.34
CA SER A 716 4.75 -0.46 24.27
C SER A 716 4.52 -0.11 25.74
N CYS A 717 4.32 1.18 26.08
CA CYS A 717 3.89 1.55 27.43
C CYS A 717 2.40 1.26 27.65
N MET A 718 1.59 1.20 26.60
CA MET A 718 0.13 1.03 26.64
C MET A 718 -0.30 -0.45 26.57
N GLU A 719 0.64 -1.39 26.43
CA GLU A 719 0.39 -2.82 26.21
C GLU A 719 -0.63 -3.42 27.18
N HIS A 720 -0.49 -3.15 28.49
CA HIS A 720 -1.40 -3.70 29.52
C HIS A 720 -2.47 -2.71 30.01
N ASP A 721 -2.62 -1.57 29.35
CA ASP A 721 -3.67 -0.61 29.72
C ASP A 721 -5.07 -1.14 29.40
N PRO A 722 -6.09 -0.68 30.13
CA PRO A 722 -7.46 -1.07 29.89
C PRO A 722 -8.07 -0.45 28.63
N TYR A 723 -9.09 -1.13 28.13
CA TYR A 723 -9.90 -0.68 27.01
C TYR A 723 -11.12 0.12 27.46
N THR A 724 -11.49 1.06 26.62
CA THR A 724 -12.80 1.70 26.55
C THR A 724 -13.49 1.26 25.26
N LEU A 725 -14.72 0.76 25.36
CA LEU A 725 -15.51 0.38 24.19
C LEU A 725 -16.44 1.53 23.80
N PHE A 726 -16.32 2.03 22.57
CA PHE A 726 -17.25 2.98 21.98
C PHE A 726 -18.25 2.22 21.09
N VAL A 727 -19.47 2.06 21.60
CA VAL A 727 -20.56 1.30 20.96
C VAL A 727 -21.51 2.31 20.31
N ALA A 728 -21.45 2.44 18.98
CA ALA A 728 -22.35 3.33 18.23
C ALA A 728 -23.55 2.52 17.72
N LEU A 729 -24.76 2.82 18.20
CA LEU A 729 -25.95 2.08 17.79
C LEU A 729 -26.48 2.56 16.44
N ASN A 730 -26.78 1.61 15.54
CA ASN A 730 -27.53 1.89 14.31
C ASN A 730 -29.03 2.13 14.62
N PRO A 731 -29.88 2.48 13.62
CA PRO A 731 -31.33 2.66 13.84
C PRO A 731 -32.04 1.42 14.40
N GLN A 732 -31.55 0.22 14.10
CA GLN A 732 -32.05 -1.07 14.62
C GLN A 732 -31.55 -1.36 16.05
N ARG A 733 -30.76 -0.46 16.63
CA ARG A 733 -30.15 -0.57 17.97
C ARG A 733 -29.23 -1.78 18.11
N THR A 734 -28.51 -2.10 17.05
CA THR A 734 -27.46 -3.11 17.05
C THR A 734 -26.11 -2.47 16.81
N ALA A 735 -25.04 -3.15 17.25
CA ALA A 735 -23.67 -2.82 16.90
C ALA A 735 -22.78 -4.06 16.95
N GLU A 736 -21.74 -4.10 16.12
CA GLU A 736 -20.75 -5.17 16.10
C GLU A 736 -19.35 -4.58 15.95
N GLY A 737 -18.37 -5.25 16.56
CA GLY A 737 -16.97 -4.96 16.38
C GLY A 737 -16.12 -6.11 16.88
N GLU A 738 -14.81 -5.93 16.86
CA GLU A 738 -13.88 -6.93 17.34
C GLU A 738 -12.80 -6.28 18.20
N LEU A 739 -12.16 -7.11 19.02
CA LEU A 739 -10.96 -6.76 19.75
C LEU A 739 -9.91 -7.83 19.46
N TYR A 740 -8.78 -7.40 18.91
CA TYR A 740 -7.61 -8.25 18.65
C TYR A 740 -6.44 -7.78 19.52
N GLU A 741 -5.72 -8.74 20.11
CA GLU A 741 -4.51 -8.48 20.90
C GLU A 741 -3.56 -9.68 20.81
N ASP A 742 -2.28 -9.44 20.58
CA ASP A 742 -1.19 -10.43 20.71
C ASP A 742 -0.03 -9.74 21.46
N ASP A 743 1.17 -10.33 21.45
CA ASP A 743 2.36 -9.68 22.06
C ASP A 743 2.81 -8.40 21.34
N GLY A 744 2.25 -8.09 20.17
CA GLY A 744 2.52 -6.87 19.44
C GLY A 744 3.78 -6.88 18.59
N HIS A 745 4.60 -7.94 18.58
CA HIS A 745 5.89 -7.88 17.87
C HIS A 745 6.40 -9.20 17.29
N THR A 746 6.00 -10.37 17.81
CA THR A 746 6.54 -11.65 17.33
C THR A 746 5.62 -12.34 16.30
N PHE A 747 6.11 -13.42 15.70
CA PHE A 747 5.30 -14.34 14.89
C PHE A 747 4.46 -15.34 15.72
N ASN A 748 4.40 -15.23 17.05
CA ASN A 748 3.65 -16.17 17.90
C ASN A 748 2.13 -16.18 17.62
N TYR A 749 1.57 -15.14 16.99
CA TYR A 749 0.20 -15.16 16.50
C TYR A 749 -0.06 -16.32 15.49
N GLU A 750 0.95 -16.75 14.74
CA GLU A 750 0.86 -17.91 13.84
C GLU A 750 0.74 -19.24 14.61
N LYS A 751 1.28 -19.28 15.84
CA LYS A 751 1.13 -20.38 16.80
C LYS A 751 -0.15 -20.26 17.62
N LYS A 752 -1.04 -19.33 17.25
CA LYS A 752 -2.29 -19.01 17.95
C LYS A 752 -2.08 -18.41 19.34
N GLU A 753 -1.00 -17.67 19.55
CA GLU A 753 -0.80 -16.88 20.79
C GLU A 753 -1.37 -15.47 20.61
N PHE A 754 -2.68 -15.38 20.47
CA PHE A 754 -3.40 -14.11 20.40
C PHE A 754 -4.80 -14.23 21.03
N LEU A 755 -5.44 -13.08 21.25
CA LEU A 755 -6.84 -12.94 21.62
C LEU A 755 -7.61 -12.35 20.44
N HIS A 756 -8.77 -12.94 20.13
CA HIS A 756 -9.70 -12.37 19.15
C HIS A 756 -11.13 -12.47 19.67
N ARG A 757 -11.73 -11.32 19.97
CA ARG A 757 -13.07 -11.21 20.55
C ARG A 757 -14.04 -10.67 19.52
N ARG A 758 -15.23 -11.25 19.44
CA ARG A 758 -16.40 -10.58 18.86
C ARG A 758 -17.10 -9.79 19.95
N LEU A 759 -17.33 -8.51 19.68
CA LEU A 759 -18.17 -7.63 20.49
C LEU A 759 -19.49 -7.45 19.76
N SER A 760 -20.61 -7.63 20.45
CA SER A 760 -21.93 -7.43 19.85
C SER A 760 -22.90 -6.77 20.81
N PHE A 761 -23.63 -5.77 20.34
CA PHE A 761 -24.78 -5.20 21.02
C PHE A 761 -26.05 -5.60 20.27
N VAL A 762 -26.88 -6.43 20.88
CA VAL A 762 -28.16 -6.91 20.33
C VAL A 762 -29.16 -7.09 21.48
N ASN A 763 -30.44 -6.79 21.26
CA ASN A 763 -31.51 -6.98 22.25
C ASN A 763 -31.23 -6.32 23.61
N ASN A 764 -30.66 -5.10 23.59
CA ASN A 764 -30.19 -4.37 24.76
C ASN A 764 -29.16 -5.14 25.62
N ALA A 765 -28.34 -5.99 25.02
CA ALA A 765 -27.23 -6.66 25.68
C ALA A 765 -25.94 -6.47 24.87
N LEU A 766 -24.86 -6.05 25.54
CA LEU A 766 -23.50 -6.04 25.00
C LEU A 766 -22.78 -7.31 25.43
N SER A 767 -22.24 -8.08 24.50
CA SER A 767 -21.51 -9.32 24.80
C SER A 767 -20.13 -9.35 24.17
N SER A 768 -19.22 -10.08 24.81
CA SER A 768 -17.90 -10.45 24.29
C SER A 768 -17.83 -11.97 24.20
N VAL A 769 -17.51 -12.49 23.01
CA VAL A 769 -17.39 -13.93 22.76
C VAL A 769 -16.04 -14.23 22.10
N ASN A 770 -15.39 -15.31 22.51
CA ASN A 770 -14.12 -15.73 21.92
C ASN A 770 -14.31 -16.22 20.47
N LEU A 771 -13.63 -15.61 19.51
CA LEU A 771 -13.58 -16.07 18.13
C LEU A 771 -12.50 -17.12 17.88
N ALA A 772 -11.52 -17.22 18.77
CA ALA A 772 -10.40 -18.15 18.69
C ALA A 772 -10.27 -18.95 20.01
N PRO A 773 -11.20 -19.89 20.28
CA PRO A 773 -11.19 -20.67 21.54
C PRO A 773 -9.99 -21.61 21.67
N ASP A 774 -9.30 -21.90 20.58
CA ASP A 774 -8.08 -22.70 20.51
C ASP A 774 -6.79 -21.87 20.60
N ALA A 775 -6.90 -20.54 20.71
CA ALA A 775 -5.76 -19.66 20.92
C ALA A 775 -5.33 -19.61 22.39
N THR A 776 -4.02 -19.50 22.62
CA THR A 776 -3.39 -19.52 23.94
C THR A 776 -2.72 -18.18 24.21
N PHE A 777 -3.50 -17.19 24.62
CA PHE A 777 -3.01 -15.87 25.03
C PHE A 777 -3.76 -15.39 26.26
N THR A 778 -3.04 -14.81 27.23
CA THR A 778 -3.63 -14.23 28.44
C THR A 778 -3.30 -12.75 28.48
N THR A 779 -4.33 -11.92 28.49
CA THR A 779 -4.17 -10.47 28.61
C THR A 779 -4.36 -10.00 30.05
N GLN A 780 -3.56 -9.01 30.44
CA GLN A 780 -3.76 -8.24 31.67
C GLN A 780 -4.75 -7.09 31.48
N SER A 781 -5.08 -6.73 30.24
CA SER A 781 -6.02 -5.64 29.94
C SER A 781 -7.45 -6.01 30.33
N TRP A 782 -8.21 -5.00 30.74
CA TRP A 782 -9.61 -5.12 31.14
C TRP A 782 -10.46 -4.02 30.51
N ILE A 783 -11.78 -4.16 30.55
CA ILE A 783 -12.73 -3.14 30.12
C ILE A 783 -12.97 -2.18 31.27
N GLU A 784 -12.41 -0.97 31.22
CA GLU A 784 -12.61 0.04 32.27
C GLU A 784 -13.82 0.94 32.02
N ARG A 785 -14.31 1.02 30.79
CA ARG A 785 -15.42 1.89 30.42
C ARG A 785 -16.13 1.44 29.15
N ILE A 786 -17.44 1.66 29.11
CA ILE A 786 -18.27 1.49 27.91
C ILE A 786 -18.99 2.83 27.67
N VAL A 787 -18.90 3.34 26.44
CA VAL A 787 -19.60 4.55 25.97
C VAL A 787 -20.57 4.09 24.88
N LEU A 788 -21.87 4.20 25.13
CA LEU A 788 -22.92 3.77 24.23
C LEU A 788 -23.60 5.00 23.60
N LEU A 789 -23.43 5.19 22.30
CA LEU A 789 -23.98 6.30 21.52
C LEU A 789 -25.34 5.92 20.93
N GLY A 790 -26.29 6.85 20.95
CA GLY A 790 -27.67 6.56 20.52
C GLY A 790 -28.42 5.65 21.50
N ALA A 791 -28.02 5.66 22.77
CA ALA A 791 -28.62 4.87 23.84
C ALA A 791 -30.02 5.41 24.21
N ARG A 792 -30.83 4.54 24.81
CA ARG A 792 -31.97 4.97 25.65
C ARG A 792 -31.53 4.85 27.10
N LYS A 793 -32.04 5.73 27.98
CA LYS A 793 -31.75 5.64 29.42
C LYS A 793 -32.29 4.31 29.97
N PRO A 794 -31.44 3.38 30.43
CA PRO A 794 -31.89 2.16 31.08
C PRO A 794 -32.39 2.50 32.49
N SER A 795 -33.27 1.64 33.00
CA SER A 795 -33.65 1.61 34.42
C SER A 795 -32.58 0.94 35.27
N ARG A 796 -31.92 -0.08 34.70
CA ARG A 796 -30.88 -0.87 35.36
C ARG A 796 -29.86 -1.36 34.33
N VAL A 797 -28.61 -1.43 34.75
CA VAL A 797 -27.54 -2.08 33.98
C VAL A 797 -26.94 -3.17 34.87
N SER A 798 -26.84 -4.38 34.34
CA SER A 798 -26.24 -5.52 35.04
C SER A 798 -25.21 -6.21 34.16
N MET A 799 -24.27 -6.91 34.79
CA MET A 799 -23.16 -7.59 34.15
C MET A 799 -23.05 -9.00 34.66
N LYS A 800 -22.78 -9.94 33.75
CA LYS A 800 -22.53 -11.34 34.03
C LYS A 800 -21.29 -11.81 33.27
N THR A 801 -20.34 -12.43 33.97
CA THR A 801 -19.27 -13.23 33.36
C THR A 801 -19.70 -14.70 33.28
N ALA A 802 -19.02 -15.51 32.48
CA ALA A 802 -19.42 -16.91 32.23
C ALA A 802 -19.81 -17.70 33.51
N ASP A 803 -19.01 -17.59 34.58
CA ASP A 803 -19.18 -18.31 35.84
C ASP A 803 -19.42 -17.38 37.07
N GLY A 804 -19.64 -16.09 36.85
CA GLY A 804 -19.75 -15.09 37.91
C GLY A 804 -21.20 -14.76 38.33
N PRO A 805 -21.40 -14.20 39.53
CA PRO A 805 -22.69 -13.63 39.92
C PRO A 805 -23.02 -12.42 39.04
N GLU A 806 -24.32 -12.15 38.89
CA GLU A 806 -24.77 -10.94 38.21
C GLU A 806 -24.54 -9.71 39.11
N ASN A 807 -23.82 -8.72 38.61
CA ASN A 807 -23.47 -7.50 39.34
C ASN A 807 -24.14 -6.29 38.69
N GLN A 808 -24.73 -5.42 39.50
CA GLN A 808 -25.28 -4.15 39.02
C GLN A 808 -24.15 -3.16 38.74
N LEU A 809 -24.25 -2.44 37.62
CA LEU A 809 -23.29 -1.40 37.23
C LEU A 809 -23.91 -0.02 37.36
N GLU A 810 -23.11 0.94 37.82
CA GLU A 810 -23.46 2.37 37.80
C GLU A 810 -23.26 2.95 36.40
N PHE A 811 -24.10 3.93 36.06
CA PHE A 811 -24.06 4.58 34.75
C PHE A 811 -24.44 6.06 34.82
N ASP A 812 -23.82 6.83 33.94
CA ASP A 812 -24.20 8.21 33.63
C ASP A 812 -24.99 8.21 32.30
N TYR A 813 -26.01 9.05 32.17
CA TYR A 813 -26.75 9.24 30.93
C TYR A 813 -26.93 10.71 30.60
N ASP A 814 -26.44 11.13 29.45
CA ASP A 814 -26.69 12.45 28.88
C ASP A 814 -27.87 12.39 27.90
N SER A 815 -28.98 13.02 28.26
CA SER A 815 -30.18 13.06 27.43
C SER A 815 -30.06 13.97 26.20
N SER A 816 -29.12 14.92 26.19
CA SER A 816 -28.95 15.85 25.07
C SER A 816 -28.29 15.17 23.87
N THR A 817 -27.31 14.29 24.13
CA THR A 817 -26.57 13.52 23.13
C THR A 817 -27.03 12.06 23.03
N SER A 818 -27.90 11.61 23.95
CA SER A 818 -28.31 10.20 24.08
C SER A 818 -27.12 9.27 24.27
N VAL A 819 -26.18 9.67 25.13
CA VAL A 819 -24.95 8.92 25.44
C VAL A 819 -25.03 8.35 26.84
N LEU A 820 -24.80 7.04 26.95
CA LEU A 820 -24.69 6.33 28.22
C LEU A 820 -23.22 5.97 28.48
N THR A 821 -22.72 6.26 29.67
CA THR A 821 -21.36 5.88 30.08
C THR A 821 -21.40 4.95 31.29
N LEU A 822 -20.87 3.74 31.13
CA LEU A 822 -20.60 2.81 32.24
C LEU A 822 -19.17 3.00 32.70
N ARG A 823 -18.97 3.32 33.98
CA ARG A 823 -17.63 3.45 34.58
C ARG A 823 -17.28 2.19 35.36
N LYS A 824 -16.05 1.70 35.18
CA LYS A 824 -15.46 0.55 35.89
C LYS A 824 -16.24 -0.79 35.78
N PRO A 825 -16.60 -1.28 34.57
CA PRO A 825 -17.10 -2.65 34.44
C PRO A 825 -16.10 -3.71 34.96
N GLY A 826 -14.79 -3.52 34.73
CA GLY A 826 -13.73 -4.32 35.36
C GLY A 826 -13.55 -5.74 34.79
N MET A 827 -14.21 -6.05 33.67
CA MET A 827 -14.14 -7.37 33.03
C MET A 827 -12.79 -7.55 32.34
N ASN A 828 -12.13 -8.70 32.50
CA ASN A 828 -10.94 -9.02 31.71
C ASN A 828 -11.29 -9.01 30.21
N ALA A 829 -10.45 -8.37 29.39
CA ALA A 829 -10.71 -8.21 27.97
C ALA A 829 -10.73 -9.54 27.20
N GLY A 830 -10.03 -10.55 27.71
CA GLY A 830 -9.96 -11.90 27.17
C GLY A 830 -11.10 -12.83 27.57
N ALA A 831 -11.97 -12.43 28.51
CA ALA A 831 -13.04 -13.27 29.01
C ALA A 831 -14.37 -13.09 28.26
N ASP A 832 -15.21 -14.14 28.31
CA ASP A 832 -16.61 -14.07 27.91
C ASP A 832 -17.43 -13.33 28.98
N TRP A 833 -18.20 -12.34 28.54
CA TRP A 833 -19.06 -11.54 29.42
C TRP A 833 -20.26 -10.98 28.67
N THR A 834 -21.29 -10.60 29.42
CA THR A 834 -22.50 -9.93 28.91
C THR A 834 -22.92 -8.81 29.87
N VAL A 835 -23.26 -7.65 29.31
CA VAL A 835 -23.82 -6.50 30.02
C VAL A 835 -25.24 -6.26 29.49
N ASN A 836 -26.25 -6.35 30.36
CA ASN A 836 -27.65 -6.13 30.02
C ASN A 836 -28.07 -4.70 30.38
N PHE A 837 -28.87 -4.08 29.51
CA PHE A 837 -29.39 -2.73 29.66
C PHE A 837 -30.93 -2.81 29.67
N GLU A 838 -31.55 -2.78 30.86
CA GLU A 838 -32.99 -2.98 31.05
C GLU A 838 -33.82 -1.70 31.01
#